data_AF-A0A1W0WTJ3-F1
#
_entry.id   AF-A0A1W0WTJ3-F1
#
_cell.length_a   1.000
_cell.length_b   1.000
_cell.length_c   1.000
_cell.angle_alpha   90.00
_cell.angle_beta   90.00
_cell.angle_gamma   90.00
#
_symmetry.space_group_name_H-M   'P 1'
#
loop_
_entity.id
_entity.type
_entity.pdbx_description
1 polymer ?
#
loop_
_entity_poly.entity_id
_entity_poly.type
_entity_poly.pdbx_seq_one_letter_code
_entity_poly.pdbx_strand_id
1 'polypeptide(L)'
;MKEWSDDELRAKKISANANVITKQQNQYEKAAKKVANKSGKSCEQVGNNSEQHDHLNTANMECPVTHTQESFKSFMQDVLRKYEILRGLTTQSTNFWDVVVLTACNADQEEAFNLQLERKVLHGALPASRYLVVPDEVPVKGCKIGAGGSTFLVIKKLKECFPAEELAKKRVLLIHAGGWSQRLPSASVLGKLFMPLPIGGSCGYDMLDIKLALYLPFLPLMPPGIFLTASDDIELFDINTVKLLASSFPIPSGFVALGHPSTIEIGRTHGVFACELAPNLSEAAFLTCSRVLQKPTVDEMRTAGAIRREGLNSAVITDSAYWFDMAIVEKLYEFYVLHGLPEVEVDCYGDFMQPLGSSPSMDYIERTKNNPLKRVRELLFEKLAGSSFNVLFLPGSLFIHLGTMPEYLDCLLRNHTFRDCFNITSNVIHSALHAQCVISKESILEYCDFSSPVTVEPNCLISGCSSESSSTTDVVWTIPADTFMHTVVLKVGDERQYCTIFCGIDDDIKASVEAENAAALKIFGREISPDLITVHMQSAVQSSSLCIWNLSIFPVCRLPGESFVESLRIIRGLTNSLPPCSADPSRKFVSMSEAVQLKDIRGMTDFRDRLRVSAVRAPDQVARKILDAGVEAVKPGPLVQQHVQVNGQLLKITDFNGDLRFSHVITRKIWLLTVGKAAVEMMDALLAVFGDFVEGAVLLVPSELRPRLLNWNKSARVQVLFGGKGNMANLESIQSTTTILDYVRAIRHPDIFIFAISGGASALLVAPAAPVTLTEKLHLTTMLMRSGAPIQALNTVRGALSEVKSGGLLQCLQPGVVSASLILSDIIGDPIHMIGGGPTVPCETQHSEAIAVLQRFGLWDGVSDPVKAALSVTSRKAPTKVGSIENILIGNNTLALRTCQQAALELGYQTLILTASLDGDSRLASAKLAELARAVISYRNGTVKTPPHPPFLPDQSHPSPINWNHPFCLLAGGETTTKVTGSGLGGRNQEMVLAFAVALQTPPTSSLQTPPIPSLQTPPTSSLQTPPIPSLSPSSGVFISCGTDGQDGPTDAGGAAVRFPSRRWSESTTRAAHLALQENDSYNFFAKHGPDADGGLIKPGLTGTNVMDLQILLMN
;
A
#
# COMPACT_ATOMS: atom_id res chain seq x y z
N MET A 1 47.80 35.24 -12.49
CA MET A 1 47.16 36.07 -13.54
C MET A 1 46.70 35.15 -14.66
N LYS A 2 45.44 34.79 -14.87
CA LYS A 2 44.14 35.16 -14.30
C LYS A 2 43.46 33.88 -13.76
N GLU A 3 42.87 33.96 -12.57
CA GLU A 3 42.01 32.89 -12.04
C GLU A 3 40.67 32.91 -12.77
N TRP A 4 40.19 31.75 -13.21
CA TRP A 4 38.82 31.59 -13.74
C TRP A 4 37.88 31.22 -12.59
N SER A 5 36.69 31.80 -12.59
CA SER A 5 35.65 31.52 -11.58
C SER A 5 35.01 30.14 -11.81
N ASP A 6 34.54 29.51 -10.74
CA ASP A 6 33.94 28.16 -10.76
C ASP A 6 32.72 28.05 -11.70
N ASP A 7 32.05 29.17 -12.01
CA ASP A 7 30.93 29.21 -12.96
C ASP A 7 31.37 29.04 -14.43
N GLU A 8 32.57 29.50 -14.80
CA GLU A 8 33.13 29.29 -16.14
C GLU A 8 33.57 27.83 -16.37
N LEU A 9 34.00 27.15 -15.30
CA LEU A 9 34.34 25.72 -15.35
C LEU A 9 33.06 24.86 -15.49
N ARG A 10 31.95 25.29 -14.89
CA ARG A 10 30.65 24.62 -14.95
C ARG A 10 29.99 24.76 -16.33
N ALA A 11 30.05 25.96 -16.93
CA ALA A 11 29.51 26.20 -18.27
C ALA A 11 30.26 25.40 -19.37
N LYS A 12 31.59 25.26 -19.26
CA LYS A 12 32.37 24.44 -20.20
C LYS A 12 32.11 22.93 -20.07
N LYS A 13 31.82 22.41 -18.87
CA LYS A 13 31.43 21.01 -18.66
C LYS A 13 30.05 20.69 -19.23
N ILE A 14 29.10 21.63 -19.15
CA ILE A 14 27.75 21.45 -19.71
C ILE A 14 27.78 21.49 -21.25
N SER A 15 28.59 22.37 -21.85
CA SER A 15 28.79 22.43 -23.31
C SER A 15 29.52 21.20 -23.88
N ALA A 16 30.46 20.61 -23.14
CA ALA A 16 31.17 19.40 -23.57
C ALA A 16 30.25 18.16 -23.60
N ASN A 17 29.30 18.01 -22.66
CA ASN A 17 28.36 16.90 -22.64
C ASN A 17 27.25 17.01 -23.70
N ALA A 18 26.79 18.22 -24.03
CA ALA A 18 25.81 18.43 -25.09
C ALA A 18 26.36 18.06 -26.49
N ASN A 19 27.63 18.32 -26.74
CA ASN A 19 28.29 17.98 -28.01
C ASN A 19 28.55 16.48 -28.20
N VAL A 20 28.65 15.70 -27.11
CA VAL A 20 28.79 14.23 -27.16
C VAL A 20 27.44 13.57 -27.44
N ILE A 21 26.36 14.04 -26.81
CA ILE A 21 24.99 13.53 -27.02
C ILE A 21 24.53 13.81 -28.45
N THR A 22 24.78 15.01 -28.98
CA THR A 22 24.40 15.39 -30.35
C THR A 22 25.22 14.64 -31.41
N LYS A 23 26.47 14.25 -31.13
CA LYS A 23 27.27 13.39 -32.02
C LYS A 23 26.80 11.93 -32.01
N GLN A 24 26.37 11.39 -30.86
CA GLN A 24 25.79 10.05 -30.78
C GLN A 24 24.45 9.96 -31.50
N GLN A 25 23.54 10.93 -31.32
CA GLN A 25 22.26 10.96 -32.05
C GLN A 25 22.44 11.03 -33.57
N ASN A 26 23.36 11.86 -34.06
CA ASN A 26 23.67 11.94 -35.49
C ASN A 26 24.33 10.67 -36.06
N GLN A 27 25.04 9.88 -35.23
CA GLN A 27 25.57 8.58 -35.63
C GLN A 27 24.46 7.52 -35.72
N TYR A 28 23.49 7.54 -34.80
CA TYR A 28 22.32 6.66 -34.83
C TYR A 28 21.40 6.95 -36.03
N GLU A 29 21.14 8.22 -36.36
CA GLU A 29 20.34 8.58 -37.54
C GLU A 29 21.05 8.22 -38.86
N LYS A 30 22.38 8.37 -38.93
CA LYS A 30 23.17 7.93 -40.09
C LYS A 30 23.21 6.42 -40.22
N ALA A 31 23.17 5.66 -39.13
CA ALA A 31 23.06 4.20 -39.15
C ALA A 31 21.66 3.75 -39.60
N ALA A 32 20.58 4.37 -39.09
CA ALA A 32 19.20 4.07 -39.47
C ALA A 32 18.92 4.36 -40.96
N LYS A 33 19.42 5.47 -41.51
CA LYS A 33 19.32 5.78 -42.95
C LYS A 33 20.15 4.85 -43.85
N LYS A 34 21.20 4.22 -43.32
CA LYS A 34 22.03 3.24 -44.06
C LYS A 34 21.41 1.84 -44.09
N VAL A 35 20.53 1.53 -43.15
CA VAL A 35 19.74 0.28 -43.11
C VAL A 35 18.49 0.41 -43.99
N ALA A 36 17.83 1.57 -44.01
CA ALA A 36 16.65 1.82 -44.86
C ALA A 36 16.95 1.88 -46.38
N ASN A 37 18.18 2.23 -46.78
CA ASN A 37 18.58 2.33 -48.19
C ASN A 37 19.09 1.00 -48.81
N LYS A 38 19.00 -0.13 -48.10
CA LYS A 38 19.51 -1.44 -48.57
C LYS A 38 18.43 -2.46 -48.99
N SER A 39 17.15 -2.11 -48.95
CA SER A 39 16.05 -3.03 -49.30
C SER A 39 15.12 -2.49 -50.39
N GLY A 40 15.68 -1.82 -51.41
CA GLY A 40 14.91 -1.38 -52.59
C GLY A 40 15.45 -1.97 -53.89
N LYS A 41 14.81 -3.03 -54.41
CA LYS A 41 14.75 -3.34 -55.85
C LYS A 41 13.47 -4.10 -56.24
N SER A 42 12.63 -3.38 -57.00
CA SER A 42 11.82 -3.77 -58.17
C SER A 42 10.87 -5.00 -58.14
N CYS A 43 9.58 -4.76 -58.36
CA CYS A 43 8.92 -5.04 -59.65
C CYS A 43 7.47 -4.50 -59.68
N GLU A 44 7.12 -3.85 -60.79
CA GLU A 44 5.75 -3.55 -61.19
C GLU A 44 5.06 -4.78 -61.80
N GLN A 45 3.74 -4.84 -61.60
CA GLN A 45 2.71 -5.60 -62.33
C GLN A 45 2.76 -7.15 -62.29
N VAL A 46 1.72 -7.77 -61.71
CA VAL A 46 0.70 -8.62 -62.36
C VAL A 46 -0.27 -9.21 -61.31
N GLY A 47 -1.56 -8.91 -61.50
CA GLY A 47 -2.79 -9.68 -61.26
C GLY A 47 -2.95 -10.74 -60.15
N ASN A 48 -4.03 -10.52 -59.37
CA ASN A 48 -5.04 -11.46 -58.87
C ASN A 48 -4.70 -12.57 -57.84
N ASN A 49 -5.58 -12.57 -56.82
CA ASN A 49 -6.04 -13.66 -55.95
C ASN A 49 -5.07 -14.25 -54.90
N SER A 50 -5.24 -13.79 -53.66
CA SER A 50 -5.51 -14.66 -52.50
C SER A 50 -5.79 -13.82 -51.26
N GLU A 51 -6.92 -14.08 -50.62
CA GLU A 51 -7.25 -13.59 -49.28
C GLU A 51 -6.30 -14.24 -48.27
N GLN A 52 -5.51 -13.43 -47.56
CA GLN A 52 -4.81 -13.84 -46.34
C GLN A 52 -5.02 -12.77 -45.26
N HIS A 53 -5.50 -13.23 -44.12
CA HIS A 53 -5.72 -12.47 -42.89
C HIS A 53 -4.38 -11.98 -42.33
N ASP A 54 -4.09 -10.69 -42.49
CA ASP A 54 -3.06 -10.01 -41.69
C ASP A 54 -3.71 -9.41 -40.44
N HIS A 55 -3.33 -9.94 -39.28
CA HIS A 55 -3.65 -9.40 -37.97
C HIS A 55 -2.96 -8.03 -37.81
N LEU A 56 -3.77 -6.97 -37.93
CA LEU A 56 -3.33 -5.59 -37.75
C LEU A 56 -3.10 -5.28 -36.26
N ASN A 57 -1.84 -4.93 -35.96
CA ASN A 57 -1.40 -4.25 -34.75
C ASN A 57 -2.35 -3.10 -34.37
N THR A 58 -3.06 -3.22 -33.25
CA THR A 58 -3.71 -2.11 -32.56
C THR A 58 -2.68 -1.29 -31.80
N ALA A 59 -1.81 -0.59 -32.52
CA ALA A 59 -0.92 0.43 -31.97
C ALA A 59 -1.39 1.81 -32.46
N ASN A 60 -1.92 2.61 -31.53
CA ASN A 60 -2.10 4.06 -31.60
C ASN A 60 -2.42 4.66 -32.99
N MET A 61 -3.69 4.68 -33.37
CA MET A 61 -4.21 5.76 -34.21
C MET A 61 -4.89 6.79 -33.30
N GLU A 62 -4.19 7.91 -33.10
CA GLU A 62 -4.64 9.04 -32.27
C GLU A 62 -5.96 9.63 -32.81
N CYS A 63 -6.93 9.79 -31.91
CA CYS A 63 -8.13 10.60 -32.12
C CYS A 63 -7.74 12.10 -31.96
N PRO A 64 -8.33 13.06 -32.70
CA PRO A 64 -7.76 14.41 -32.87
C PRO A 64 -7.91 15.36 -31.67
N VAL A 65 -8.43 14.92 -30.52
CA VAL A 65 -8.64 15.79 -29.37
C VAL A 65 -7.44 15.65 -28.44
N THR A 66 -6.67 16.74 -28.33
CA THR A 66 -5.41 16.84 -27.56
C THR A 66 -5.65 16.79 -26.05
N HIS A 67 -6.08 15.64 -25.53
CA HIS A 67 -6.08 15.37 -24.10
C HIS A 67 -4.70 14.83 -23.71
N THR A 68 -4.04 15.48 -22.75
CA THR A 68 -2.72 15.04 -22.28
C THR A 68 -2.87 13.76 -21.45
N GLN A 69 -2.01 12.75 -21.68
CA GLN A 69 -1.92 11.55 -20.84
C GLN A 69 -1.80 11.88 -19.34
N GLU A 70 -1.23 13.04 -19.03
CA GLU A 70 -1.10 13.59 -17.69
C GLU A 70 -2.44 13.90 -17.01
N SER A 71 -3.46 14.30 -17.77
CA SER A 71 -4.81 14.60 -17.27
C SER A 71 -5.52 13.34 -16.77
N PHE A 72 -5.51 12.26 -17.57
CA PHE A 72 -6.04 10.95 -17.17
C PHE A 72 -5.31 10.43 -15.93
N LYS A 73 -3.97 10.51 -15.93
CA LYS A 73 -3.13 10.06 -14.83
C LYS A 73 -3.48 10.76 -13.51
N SER A 74 -3.45 12.09 -13.50
CA SER A 74 -3.72 12.87 -12.28
C SER A 74 -5.13 12.60 -11.75
N PHE A 75 -6.11 12.49 -12.65
CA PHE A 75 -7.49 12.20 -12.28
C PHE A 75 -7.66 10.81 -11.67
N MET A 76 -7.16 9.76 -12.34
CA MET A 76 -7.30 8.39 -11.85
C MET A 76 -6.57 8.17 -10.53
N GLN A 77 -5.40 8.79 -10.33
CA GLN A 77 -4.70 8.75 -9.05
C GLN A 77 -5.50 9.41 -7.92
N ASP A 78 -6.21 10.51 -8.21
CA ASP A 78 -7.12 11.15 -7.25
C ASP A 78 -8.32 10.27 -6.91
N VAL A 79 -8.91 9.62 -7.93
CA VAL A 79 -10.02 8.67 -7.76
C VAL A 79 -9.62 7.50 -6.87
N LEU A 80 -8.47 6.86 -7.14
CA LEU A 80 -7.97 5.74 -6.33
C LEU A 80 -7.63 6.16 -4.90
N ARG A 81 -7.05 7.35 -4.72
CA ARG A 81 -6.79 7.92 -3.39
C ARG A 81 -8.09 8.14 -2.60
N LYS A 82 -9.13 8.65 -3.23
CA LYS A 82 -10.47 8.80 -2.61
C LYS A 82 -11.09 7.44 -2.29
N TYR A 83 -10.98 6.47 -3.20
CA TYR A 83 -11.44 5.10 -2.96
C TYR A 83 -10.72 4.47 -1.78
N GLU A 84 -9.40 4.62 -1.67
CA GLU A 84 -8.61 4.06 -0.56
C GLU A 84 -9.03 4.61 0.81
N ILE A 85 -9.42 5.89 0.89
CA ILE A 85 -9.97 6.50 2.12
C ILE A 85 -11.29 5.84 2.55
N LEU A 86 -12.09 5.35 1.59
CA LEU A 86 -13.38 4.73 1.88
C LEU A 86 -13.25 3.27 2.33
N ARG A 87 -12.14 2.59 2.02
CA ARG A 87 -11.89 1.19 2.40
C ARG A 87 -11.71 1.07 3.91
N GLY A 88 -12.19 -0.02 4.49
CA GLY A 88 -12.02 -0.32 5.92
C GLY A 88 -12.94 0.48 6.85
N LEU A 89 -13.73 1.41 6.33
CA LEU A 89 -14.79 2.07 7.09
C LEU A 89 -15.89 1.06 7.42
N THR A 90 -16.35 1.06 8.68
CA THR A 90 -17.41 0.17 9.17
C THR A 90 -18.81 0.74 9.00
N THR A 91 -18.94 2.04 8.74
CA THR A 91 -20.21 2.74 8.54
C THR A 91 -20.36 3.24 7.12
N GLN A 92 -21.55 3.05 6.54
CA GLN A 92 -21.86 3.47 5.18
C GLN A 92 -21.75 5.01 5.03
N SER A 93 -20.94 5.45 4.09
CA SER A 93 -20.80 6.87 3.72
C SER A 93 -21.93 7.28 2.78
N THR A 94 -22.45 8.50 2.92
CA THR A 94 -23.45 9.07 1.99
C THR A 94 -22.90 9.25 0.57
N ASN A 95 -21.58 9.22 0.41
CA ASN A 95 -20.88 9.46 -0.85
C ASN A 95 -20.44 8.17 -1.53
N PHE A 96 -21.05 7.02 -1.20
CA PHE A 96 -20.78 5.73 -1.83
C PHE A 96 -22.08 5.02 -2.24
N TRP A 97 -21.95 3.93 -3.02
CA TRP A 97 -23.08 3.15 -3.51
C TRP A 97 -23.93 2.59 -2.36
N ASP A 98 -25.25 2.67 -2.50
CA ASP A 98 -26.18 2.14 -1.50
C ASP A 98 -26.16 0.61 -1.52
N VAL A 99 -26.11 0.05 -2.73
CA VAL A 99 -26.04 -1.39 -3.00
C VAL A 99 -25.11 -1.63 -4.18
N VAL A 100 -24.26 -2.64 -4.06
CA VAL A 100 -23.43 -3.16 -5.16
C VAL A 100 -23.90 -4.58 -5.47
N VAL A 101 -24.35 -4.82 -6.68
CA VAL A 101 -24.83 -6.12 -7.14
C VAL A 101 -23.88 -6.70 -8.17
N LEU A 102 -23.40 -7.91 -7.92
CA LEU A 102 -22.58 -8.69 -8.83
C LEU A 102 -23.45 -9.82 -9.38
N THR A 103 -23.55 -9.95 -10.70
CA THR A 103 -24.18 -11.17 -11.26
C THR A 103 -23.15 -12.30 -11.28
N ALA A 104 -23.62 -13.56 -11.29
CA ALA A 104 -22.78 -14.74 -11.42
C ALA A 104 -23.41 -15.73 -12.41
N CYS A 105 -22.62 -16.42 -13.23
CA CYS A 105 -23.13 -17.33 -14.26
C CYS A 105 -23.80 -18.59 -13.68
N ASN A 106 -23.54 -18.93 -12.41
CA ASN A 106 -24.10 -20.09 -11.70
C ASN A 106 -23.82 -20.00 -10.19
N ALA A 107 -24.38 -20.94 -9.42
CA ALA A 107 -24.22 -21.05 -7.97
C ALA A 107 -22.75 -21.24 -7.54
N ASP A 108 -21.94 -21.96 -8.32
CA ASP A 108 -20.52 -22.15 -8.00
C ASP A 108 -19.77 -20.81 -8.07
N GLN A 109 -20.03 -20.00 -9.12
CA GLN A 109 -19.43 -18.67 -9.22
C GLN A 109 -19.98 -17.71 -8.15
N GLU A 110 -21.25 -17.85 -7.75
CA GLU A 110 -21.80 -17.14 -6.60
C GLU A 110 -21.04 -17.47 -5.31
N GLU A 111 -20.79 -18.74 -5.00
CA GLU A 111 -19.98 -19.15 -3.83
C GLU A 111 -18.58 -18.51 -3.90
N ALA A 112 -17.94 -18.56 -5.08
CA ALA A 112 -16.62 -17.96 -5.29
C ALA A 112 -16.61 -16.44 -5.08
N PHE A 113 -17.64 -15.73 -5.53
CA PHE A 113 -17.76 -14.28 -5.38
C PHE A 113 -18.05 -13.90 -3.93
N ASN A 114 -18.98 -14.59 -3.27
CA ASN A 114 -19.30 -14.37 -1.86
C ASN A 114 -18.07 -14.61 -0.98
N LEU A 115 -17.35 -15.70 -1.17
CA LEU A 115 -16.15 -16.01 -0.39
C LEU A 115 -15.06 -14.93 -0.58
N GLN A 116 -14.87 -14.45 -1.82
CA GLN A 116 -13.92 -13.37 -2.09
C GLN A 116 -14.36 -12.03 -1.50
N LEU A 117 -15.65 -11.69 -1.54
CA LEU A 117 -16.21 -10.50 -0.89
C LEU A 117 -16.03 -10.56 0.63
N GLU A 118 -16.38 -11.67 1.27
CA GLU A 118 -16.21 -11.89 2.71
C GLU A 118 -14.75 -11.67 3.14
N ARG A 119 -13.80 -12.24 2.40
CA ARG A 119 -12.36 -12.06 2.65
C ARG A 119 -11.92 -10.61 2.46
N LYS A 120 -12.41 -9.93 1.42
CA LYS A 120 -12.09 -8.51 1.21
C LYS A 120 -12.68 -7.64 2.33
N VAL A 121 -13.90 -7.90 2.79
CA VAL A 121 -14.49 -7.19 3.95
C VAL A 121 -13.67 -7.44 5.21
N LEU A 122 -13.29 -8.69 5.48
CA LEU A 122 -12.46 -9.07 6.63
C LEU A 122 -11.12 -8.31 6.66
N HIS A 123 -10.50 -8.11 5.50
CA HIS A 123 -9.25 -7.37 5.37
C HIS A 123 -9.43 -5.85 5.26
N GLY A 124 -10.65 -5.32 5.43
CA GLY A 124 -10.92 -3.89 5.25
C GLY A 124 -10.67 -3.39 3.82
N ALA A 125 -10.72 -4.30 2.84
CA ALA A 125 -10.36 -4.03 1.45
C ALA A 125 -11.52 -3.48 0.60
N LEU A 126 -12.73 -3.32 1.17
CA LEU A 126 -13.90 -2.76 0.50
C LEU A 126 -14.50 -1.60 1.33
N PRO A 127 -15.11 -0.60 0.67
CA PRO A 127 -15.94 0.38 1.36
C PRO A 127 -17.20 -0.22 2.00
N ALA A 128 -17.74 0.45 3.01
CA ALA A 128 -19.04 0.09 3.57
C ALA A 128 -20.17 0.28 2.54
N SER A 129 -20.72 -0.84 2.07
CA SER A 129 -21.91 -0.91 1.20
C SER A 129 -22.59 -2.27 1.38
N ARG A 130 -23.81 -2.42 0.84
CA ARG A 130 -24.49 -3.71 0.76
C ARG A 130 -24.10 -4.42 -0.53
N TYR A 131 -23.25 -5.44 -0.41
CA TYR A 131 -22.84 -6.28 -1.53
C TYR A 131 -23.80 -7.47 -1.68
N LEU A 132 -24.32 -7.68 -2.88
CA LEU A 132 -25.19 -8.80 -3.23
C LEU A 132 -24.60 -9.53 -4.43
N VAL A 133 -24.61 -10.85 -4.39
CA VAL A 133 -24.31 -11.69 -5.56
C VAL A 133 -25.61 -12.33 -6.02
N VAL A 134 -25.88 -12.30 -7.32
CA VAL A 134 -27.11 -12.84 -7.93
C VAL A 134 -26.72 -13.84 -9.02
N PRO A 135 -26.89 -15.15 -8.79
CA PRO A 135 -26.61 -16.17 -9.79
C PRO A 135 -27.68 -16.19 -10.90
N ASP A 136 -27.28 -16.59 -12.10
CA ASP A 136 -28.15 -16.93 -13.21
C ASP A 136 -28.87 -18.26 -12.91
N GLU A 137 -29.98 -18.20 -12.18
CA GLU A 137 -30.86 -19.34 -11.91
C GLU A 137 -31.76 -19.63 -13.11
N VAL A 138 -31.35 -20.58 -13.94
CA VAL A 138 -32.09 -20.94 -15.16
C VAL A 138 -32.99 -22.18 -14.94
N PRO A 139 -34.25 -22.17 -15.43
CA PRO A 139 -35.14 -23.33 -15.36
C PRO A 139 -34.61 -24.56 -16.12
N VAL A 140 -33.87 -24.32 -17.20
CA VAL A 140 -33.31 -25.35 -18.07
C VAL A 140 -31.79 -25.41 -17.88
N LYS A 141 -31.29 -26.54 -17.39
CA LYS A 141 -29.85 -26.74 -17.14
C LYS A 141 -29.04 -26.56 -18.43
N GLY A 142 -28.05 -25.67 -18.39
CA GLY A 142 -27.15 -25.36 -19.52
C GLY A 142 -27.65 -24.24 -20.45
N CYS A 143 -28.84 -23.68 -20.22
CA CYS A 143 -29.30 -22.49 -20.93
C CYS A 143 -28.55 -21.23 -20.46
N LYS A 144 -28.27 -20.30 -21.39
CA LYS A 144 -27.62 -19.02 -21.11
C LYS A 144 -28.61 -17.87 -21.34
N ILE A 145 -28.86 -17.06 -20.31
CA ILE A 145 -29.85 -15.98 -20.35
C ILE A 145 -29.26 -14.60 -20.71
N GLY A 146 -27.94 -14.46 -20.69
CA GLY A 146 -27.24 -13.22 -21.04
C GLY A 146 -27.42 -12.11 -20.01
N ALA A 147 -26.69 -11.00 -20.19
CA ALA A 147 -26.68 -9.88 -19.25
C ALA A 147 -28.06 -9.23 -19.07
N GLY A 148 -28.89 -9.19 -20.12
CA GLY A 148 -30.28 -8.74 -20.03
C GLY A 148 -31.13 -9.67 -19.17
N GLY A 149 -30.96 -10.99 -19.34
CA GLY A 149 -31.58 -12.00 -18.48
C GLY A 149 -31.19 -11.84 -17.01
N SER A 150 -29.89 -11.71 -16.73
CA SER A 150 -29.38 -11.48 -15.38
C SER A 150 -29.91 -10.18 -14.78
N THR A 151 -30.12 -9.14 -15.59
CA THR A 151 -30.70 -7.86 -15.12
C THR A 151 -32.12 -8.06 -14.58
N PHE A 152 -32.96 -8.89 -15.21
CA PHE A 152 -34.30 -9.20 -14.68
C PHE A 152 -34.23 -9.90 -13.32
N LEU A 153 -33.32 -10.85 -13.16
CA LEU A 153 -33.10 -11.55 -11.88
C LEU A 153 -32.62 -10.59 -10.78
N VAL A 154 -31.73 -9.66 -11.11
CA VAL A 154 -31.26 -8.62 -10.19
C VAL A 154 -32.41 -7.73 -9.74
N ILE A 155 -33.23 -7.23 -10.67
CA ILE A 155 -34.39 -6.37 -10.33
C ILE A 155 -35.36 -7.11 -9.42
N LYS A 156 -35.66 -8.39 -9.72
CA LYS A 156 -36.47 -9.25 -8.85
C LYS A 156 -35.85 -9.35 -7.45
N LYS A 157 -34.55 -9.66 -7.36
CA LYS A 157 -33.85 -9.83 -6.08
C LYS A 157 -33.84 -8.55 -5.26
N LEU A 158 -33.66 -7.39 -5.88
CA LEU A 158 -33.71 -6.09 -5.22
C LEU A 158 -35.09 -5.83 -4.62
N LYS A 159 -36.17 -6.11 -5.36
CA LYS A 159 -37.56 -5.98 -4.86
C LYS A 159 -37.90 -6.96 -3.74
N GLU A 160 -37.27 -8.14 -3.70
CA GLU A 160 -37.40 -9.08 -2.58
C GLU A 160 -36.62 -8.64 -1.34
N CYS A 161 -35.46 -8.00 -1.54
CA CYS A 161 -34.57 -7.61 -0.45
C CYS A 161 -34.94 -6.28 0.21
N PHE A 162 -35.64 -5.40 -0.50
CA PHE A 162 -35.93 -4.03 -0.06
C PHE A 162 -37.42 -3.69 -0.24
N PRO A 163 -38.05 -3.04 0.76
CA PRO A 163 -39.36 -2.41 0.58
C PRO A 163 -39.34 -1.40 -0.58
N ALA A 164 -40.46 -1.27 -1.30
CA ALA A 164 -40.56 -0.41 -2.48
C ALA A 164 -40.13 1.05 -2.20
N GLU A 165 -40.55 1.63 -1.08
CA GLU A 165 -40.19 3.00 -0.68
C GLU A 165 -38.69 3.17 -0.38
N GLU A 166 -38.03 2.11 0.07
CA GLU A 166 -36.60 2.11 0.35
C GLU A 166 -35.80 1.97 -0.94
N LEU A 167 -36.17 1.01 -1.80
CA LEU A 167 -35.50 0.79 -3.07
C LEU A 167 -35.55 2.05 -3.94
N ALA A 168 -36.70 2.75 -3.98
CA ALA A 168 -36.89 3.97 -4.76
C ALA A 168 -35.89 5.10 -4.45
N LYS A 169 -35.18 5.04 -3.32
CA LYS A 169 -34.19 6.03 -2.88
C LYS A 169 -32.73 5.58 -3.05
N LYS A 170 -32.50 4.35 -3.52
CA LYS A 170 -31.15 3.76 -3.60
C LYS A 170 -30.50 3.97 -4.96
N ARG A 171 -29.19 4.19 -4.94
CA ARG A 171 -28.29 4.09 -6.08
C ARG A 171 -27.63 2.72 -6.06
N VAL A 172 -27.90 1.93 -7.09
CA VAL A 172 -27.42 0.56 -7.22
C VAL A 172 -26.36 0.50 -8.31
N LEU A 173 -25.17 -0.03 -8.00
CA LEU A 173 -24.20 -0.42 -9.00
C LEU A 173 -24.42 -1.89 -9.36
N LEU A 174 -24.71 -2.17 -10.62
CA LEU A 174 -24.84 -3.52 -11.17
C LEU A 174 -23.63 -3.82 -12.06
N ILE A 175 -22.85 -4.82 -11.66
CA ILE A 175 -21.69 -5.31 -12.42
C ILE A 175 -22.01 -6.68 -12.98
N HIS A 176 -21.96 -6.82 -14.30
CA HIS A 176 -22.15 -8.10 -14.95
C HIS A 176 -20.88 -8.96 -14.90
N ALA A 177 -20.96 -10.20 -14.41
CA ALA A 177 -19.82 -11.13 -14.43
C ALA A 177 -19.32 -11.49 -15.83
N GLY A 178 -20.13 -11.22 -16.85
CA GLY A 178 -19.87 -11.59 -18.24
C GLY A 178 -20.15 -13.07 -18.51
N GLY A 179 -19.59 -13.60 -19.60
CA GLY A 179 -19.72 -15.02 -19.94
C GLY A 179 -18.66 -15.90 -19.25
N TRP A 180 -18.57 -17.16 -19.69
CA TRP A 180 -17.63 -18.19 -19.21
C TRP A 180 -16.13 -17.87 -19.32
N SER A 181 -15.74 -16.67 -19.75
CA SER A 181 -14.34 -16.19 -19.78
C SER A 181 -13.34 -17.08 -20.53
N GLN A 182 -13.84 -17.81 -21.53
CA GLN A 182 -13.05 -18.80 -22.25
C GLN A 182 -11.80 -18.20 -22.93
N ARG A 183 -11.80 -16.94 -23.36
CA ARG A 183 -10.58 -16.32 -23.96
C ARG A 183 -9.51 -15.87 -22.95
N LEU A 184 -9.78 -16.05 -21.65
CA LEU A 184 -8.88 -15.71 -20.55
C LEU A 184 -9.05 -16.79 -19.45
N PRO A 185 -8.45 -17.98 -19.64
CA PRO A 185 -8.83 -19.17 -18.87
C PRO A 185 -8.60 -19.06 -17.35
N SER A 186 -7.64 -18.25 -16.90
CA SER A 186 -7.41 -17.96 -15.47
C SER A 186 -8.62 -17.31 -14.79
N ALA A 187 -9.47 -16.62 -15.55
CA ALA A 187 -10.72 -16.03 -15.08
C ALA A 187 -11.94 -16.96 -15.22
N SER A 188 -11.83 -18.09 -15.93
CA SER A 188 -12.94 -19.06 -16.10
C SER A 188 -13.34 -19.75 -14.79
N VAL A 189 -12.43 -19.82 -13.82
CA VAL A 189 -12.65 -20.53 -12.55
C VAL A 189 -13.28 -19.60 -11.50
N LEU A 190 -12.65 -18.44 -11.27
CA LEU A 190 -13.00 -17.51 -10.17
C LEU A 190 -13.63 -16.19 -10.65
N GLY A 191 -13.82 -16.01 -11.97
CA GLY A 191 -14.41 -14.82 -12.59
C GLY A 191 -13.44 -13.66 -12.82
N LYS A 192 -13.71 -12.87 -13.87
CA LYS A 192 -12.88 -11.71 -14.26
C LYS A 192 -12.85 -10.60 -13.23
N LEU A 193 -13.96 -10.44 -12.51
CA LEU A 193 -14.15 -9.36 -11.55
C LEU A 193 -13.15 -9.39 -10.38
N PHE A 194 -12.56 -10.56 -10.08
CA PHE A 194 -11.53 -10.71 -9.04
C PHE A 194 -10.14 -11.02 -9.61
N MET A 195 -9.91 -10.66 -10.88
CA MET A 195 -8.57 -10.70 -11.46
C MET A 195 -7.68 -9.65 -10.79
N PRO A 196 -6.48 -10.04 -10.32
CA PRO A 196 -5.61 -9.13 -9.59
C PRO A 196 -5.00 -8.11 -10.55
N LEU A 197 -4.78 -6.89 -10.07
CA LEU A 197 -4.09 -5.86 -10.84
C LEU A 197 -2.80 -5.45 -10.09
N PRO A 198 -1.69 -5.19 -10.81
CA PRO A 198 -0.39 -4.82 -10.21
C PRO A 198 -0.36 -3.36 -9.72
N ILE A 199 -1.39 -2.97 -8.96
CA ILE A 199 -1.63 -1.61 -8.46
C ILE A 199 -1.28 -1.60 -6.97
N GLY A 200 -0.43 -0.65 -6.55
CA GLY A 200 -0.03 -0.52 -5.15
C GLY A 200 -1.22 -0.21 -4.22
N GLY A 201 -1.16 -0.60 -2.95
CA GLY A 201 -2.25 -0.37 -2.00
C GLY A 201 -2.07 -1.10 -0.66
N SER A 202 -2.98 -0.86 0.29
CA SER A 202 -2.94 -1.51 1.61
C SER A 202 -3.23 -3.02 1.54
N CYS A 203 -4.18 -3.43 0.70
CA CYS A 203 -4.74 -4.80 0.65
C CYS A 203 -4.79 -5.43 -0.76
N GLY A 204 -4.04 -4.89 -1.73
CA GLY A 204 -4.12 -5.28 -3.15
C GLY A 204 -5.38 -4.76 -3.86
N TYR A 205 -5.32 -4.67 -5.19
CA TYR A 205 -6.43 -4.25 -6.05
C TYR A 205 -6.78 -5.36 -7.03
N ASP A 206 -8.07 -5.51 -7.32
CA ASP A 206 -8.60 -6.31 -8.42
C ASP A 206 -9.57 -5.50 -9.28
N MET A 207 -10.13 -6.13 -10.33
CA MET A 207 -11.09 -5.49 -11.23
C MET A 207 -12.32 -4.93 -10.49
N LEU A 208 -12.78 -5.58 -9.41
CA LEU A 208 -13.88 -5.07 -8.57
C LEU A 208 -13.51 -3.73 -7.96
N ASP A 209 -12.31 -3.61 -7.37
CA ASP A 209 -11.86 -2.35 -6.78
C ASP A 209 -11.86 -1.21 -7.80
N ILE A 210 -11.39 -1.49 -9.02
CA ILE A 210 -11.38 -0.49 -10.10
C ILE A 210 -12.80 -0.10 -10.49
N LYS A 211 -13.71 -1.04 -10.66
CA LYS A 211 -15.11 -0.75 -11.00
C LYS A 211 -15.83 0.05 -9.92
N LEU A 212 -15.54 -0.21 -8.64
CA LEU A 212 -16.08 0.56 -7.52
C LEU A 212 -15.52 1.99 -7.50
N ALA A 213 -14.23 2.16 -7.79
CA ALA A 213 -13.57 3.47 -7.78
C ALA A 213 -13.96 4.34 -8.98
N LEU A 214 -14.05 3.76 -10.17
CA LEU A 214 -14.14 4.46 -11.46
C LEU A 214 -15.29 5.48 -11.51
N TYR A 215 -16.43 5.10 -10.95
CA TYR A 215 -17.66 5.88 -11.05
C TYR A 215 -17.94 6.76 -9.82
N LEU A 216 -17.08 6.75 -8.80
CA LEU A 216 -17.18 7.65 -7.64
C LEU A 216 -17.42 9.12 -8.02
N PRO A 217 -16.77 9.68 -9.06
CA PRO A 217 -16.93 11.09 -9.39
C PRO A 217 -18.33 11.42 -9.94
N PHE A 218 -19.03 10.44 -10.53
CA PHE A 218 -20.38 10.64 -11.07
C PHE A 218 -21.48 10.42 -10.03
N LEU A 219 -21.18 9.68 -8.96
CA LEU A 219 -22.15 9.26 -7.95
C LEU A 219 -22.92 10.43 -7.28
N PRO A 220 -22.32 11.60 -6.99
CA PRO A 220 -23.06 12.76 -6.46
C PRO A 220 -24.06 13.36 -7.45
N LEU A 221 -23.90 13.09 -8.75
CA LEU A 221 -24.73 13.62 -9.83
C LEU A 221 -25.91 12.68 -10.16
N MET A 222 -25.80 11.40 -9.80
CA MET A 222 -26.75 10.36 -10.17
C MET A 222 -28.00 10.33 -9.28
N PRO A 223 -29.22 10.35 -9.88
CA PRO A 223 -30.44 10.07 -9.14
C PRO A 223 -30.53 8.59 -8.73
N PRO A 224 -31.45 8.21 -7.81
CA PRO A 224 -31.75 6.82 -7.52
C PRO A 224 -32.11 6.02 -8.78
N GLY A 225 -31.59 4.80 -8.87
CA GLY A 225 -31.66 3.97 -10.07
C GLY A 225 -30.58 2.88 -10.09
N ILE A 226 -30.42 2.24 -11.23
CA ILE A 226 -29.40 1.20 -11.46
C ILE A 226 -28.39 1.72 -12.47
N PHE A 227 -27.11 1.73 -12.08
CA PHE A 227 -25.97 1.97 -12.96
C PHE A 227 -25.37 0.62 -13.37
N LEU A 228 -25.38 0.31 -14.65
CA LEU A 228 -24.98 -0.98 -15.22
C LEU A 228 -23.62 -0.86 -15.91
N THR A 229 -22.72 -1.79 -15.62
CA THR A 229 -21.38 -1.88 -16.22
C THR A 229 -20.94 -3.33 -16.44
N ALA A 230 -20.05 -3.57 -17.41
CA ALA A 230 -19.39 -4.85 -17.59
C ALA A 230 -18.23 -5.03 -16.60
N SER A 231 -17.73 -6.26 -16.47
CA SER A 231 -16.61 -6.59 -15.56
C SER A 231 -15.25 -6.63 -16.26
N ASP A 232 -15.21 -6.55 -17.59
CA ASP A 232 -14.00 -6.77 -18.40
C ASP A 232 -13.55 -5.55 -19.21
N ASP A 233 -14.06 -4.38 -18.90
CA ASP A 233 -13.63 -3.10 -19.46
C ASP A 233 -13.27 -2.10 -18.36
N ILE A 234 -12.53 -1.05 -18.73
CA ILE A 234 -12.16 0.08 -17.88
C ILE A 234 -12.28 1.36 -18.72
N GLU A 235 -13.08 2.29 -18.24
CA GLU A 235 -13.35 3.56 -18.90
C GLU A 235 -12.58 4.70 -18.19
N LEU A 236 -11.51 5.19 -18.80
CA LEU A 236 -10.76 6.32 -18.26
C LEU A 236 -11.39 7.64 -18.69
N PHE A 237 -11.43 8.60 -17.77
CA PHE A 237 -11.97 9.94 -18.00
C PHE A 237 -11.01 11.00 -17.50
N ASP A 238 -11.12 12.22 -18.05
CA ASP A 238 -10.33 13.35 -17.59
C ASP A 238 -11.07 14.22 -16.55
N ILE A 239 -10.31 15.02 -15.80
CA ILE A 239 -10.85 15.85 -14.70
C ILE A 239 -11.80 16.96 -15.19
N ASN A 240 -11.61 17.44 -16.43
CA ASN A 240 -12.38 18.55 -16.98
C ASN A 240 -13.80 18.10 -17.32
N THR A 241 -13.92 16.88 -17.85
CA THR A 241 -15.18 16.21 -18.16
C THR A 241 -16.10 16.17 -16.94
N VAL A 242 -15.61 15.72 -15.79
CA VAL A 242 -16.43 15.62 -14.56
C VAL A 242 -16.77 16.99 -13.97
N LYS A 243 -15.82 17.94 -13.97
CA LYS A 243 -16.06 19.29 -13.43
C LYS A 243 -17.15 20.03 -14.20
N LEU A 244 -17.14 19.94 -15.53
CA LEU A 244 -18.16 20.54 -16.38
C LEU A 244 -19.53 19.94 -16.09
N LEU A 245 -19.64 18.62 -15.99
CA LEU A 245 -20.90 17.95 -15.68
C LEU A 245 -21.50 18.39 -14.35
N ALA A 246 -20.68 18.55 -13.31
CA ALA A 246 -21.14 19.02 -12.00
C ALA A 246 -21.69 20.47 -12.03
N SER A 247 -21.29 21.27 -13.02
CA SER A 247 -21.70 22.67 -13.18
C SER A 247 -22.91 22.88 -14.09
N SER A 248 -23.19 21.93 -14.99
CA SER A 248 -24.02 22.23 -16.16
C SER A 248 -25.50 21.93 -15.98
N PHE A 249 -25.96 20.73 -15.58
CA PHE A 249 -27.41 20.45 -15.40
C PHE A 249 -27.65 19.23 -14.50
N PRO A 250 -28.82 19.13 -13.82
CA PRO A 250 -29.24 17.87 -13.20
C PRO A 250 -29.36 16.78 -14.27
N ILE A 251 -28.97 15.56 -13.89
CA ILE A 251 -29.06 14.39 -14.76
C ILE A 251 -30.55 14.14 -15.15
N PRO A 252 -30.88 13.94 -16.45
CA PRO A 252 -32.27 13.76 -16.92
C PRO A 252 -32.91 12.46 -16.40
N SER A 253 -34.21 12.25 -16.59
CA SER A 253 -34.85 10.96 -16.25
C SER A 253 -34.73 9.95 -17.42
N GLY A 254 -35.04 8.68 -17.16
CA GLY A 254 -35.00 7.59 -18.13
C GLY A 254 -33.65 6.88 -18.20
N PHE A 255 -33.19 6.57 -19.42
CA PHE A 255 -31.88 6.00 -19.69
C PHE A 255 -30.85 7.10 -19.97
N VAL A 256 -29.63 6.92 -19.47
CA VAL A 256 -28.46 7.62 -20.00
C VAL A 256 -27.26 6.73 -20.11
N ALA A 257 -26.73 6.70 -21.33
CA ALA A 257 -25.52 6.00 -21.66
C ALA A 257 -24.31 6.93 -21.70
N LEU A 258 -23.16 6.41 -21.32
CA LEU A 258 -21.88 7.06 -21.53
C LEU A 258 -21.45 6.84 -22.99
N GLY A 259 -21.12 7.93 -23.68
CA GLY A 259 -20.74 7.94 -25.09
C GLY A 259 -19.28 8.37 -25.26
N HIS A 260 -18.50 7.54 -25.96
CA HIS A 260 -17.06 7.71 -26.12
C HIS A 260 -16.67 7.95 -27.58
N PRO A 261 -15.78 8.91 -27.88
CA PRO A 261 -15.22 9.04 -29.21
C PRO A 261 -14.30 7.85 -29.54
N SER A 262 -14.60 7.15 -30.63
CA SER A 262 -13.92 5.91 -31.02
C SER A 262 -13.67 5.84 -32.52
N THR A 263 -12.70 5.00 -32.92
CA THR A 263 -12.47 4.70 -34.33
C THR A 263 -13.60 3.86 -34.91
N ILE A 264 -13.75 3.88 -36.24
CA ILE A 264 -14.74 3.05 -36.94
C ILE A 264 -14.52 1.56 -36.63
N GLU A 265 -13.26 1.13 -36.49
CA GLU A 265 -12.94 -0.28 -36.22
C GLU A 265 -13.44 -0.73 -34.84
N ILE A 266 -13.25 0.10 -33.81
CA ILE A 266 -13.84 -0.16 -32.48
C ILE A 266 -15.36 -0.22 -32.58
N GLY A 267 -15.98 0.67 -33.36
CA GLY A 267 -17.42 0.68 -33.60
C GLY A 267 -17.98 -0.63 -34.17
N ARG A 268 -17.18 -1.43 -34.89
CA ARG A 268 -17.64 -2.73 -35.45
C ARG A 268 -17.84 -3.79 -34.37
N THR A 269 -17.25 -3.60 -33.20
CA THR A 269 -17.25 -4.57 -32.10
C THR A 269 -18.07 -4.11 -30.90
N HIS A 270 -18.58 -2.87 -30.92
CA HIS A 270 -19.33 -2.23 -29.83
C HIS A 270 -20.67 -1.67 -30.31
N GLY A 271 -21.50 -1.20 -29.39
CA GLY A 271 -22.67 -0.38 -29.71
C GLY A 271 -22.24 1.00 -30.22
N VAL A 272 -22.98 1.55 -31.17
CA VAL A 272 -22.73 2.86 -31.79
C VAL A 272 -23.97 3.73 -31.70
N PHE A 273 -23.81 4.96 -31.20
CA PHE A 273 -24.86 5.96 -31.13
C PHE A 273 -24.87 6.85 -32.38
N ALA A 274 -26.00 6.86 -33.10
CA ALA A 274 -26.27 7.88 -34.11
C ALA A 274 -26.85 9.11 -33.42
N CYS A 275 -26.02 10.12 -33.13
CA CYS A 275 -26.44 11.34 -32.43
C CYS A 275 -26.47 12.56 -33.34
N GLU A 276 -27.52 13.39 -33.28
CA GLU A 276 -27.52 14.71 -33.94
C GLU A 276 -26.61 15.66 -33.14
N LEU A 277 -25.71 16.40 -33.81
CA LEU A 277 -24.69 17.19 -33.11
C LEU A 277 -24.59 18.64 -33.59
N ALA A 278 -24.41 19.54 -32.61
CA ALA A 278 -24.05 20.94 -32.76
C ALA A 278 -22.55 21.08 -33.10
N PRO A 279 -22.11 22.19 -33.75
CA PRO A 279 -20.85 22.23 -34.50
C PRO A 279 -19.52 22.21 -33.72
N ASN A 280 -19.49 22.23 -32.37
CA ASN A 280 -18.25 22.29 -31.58
C ASN A 280 -18.22 21.19 -30.50
N LEU A 281 -17.30 20.21 -30.62
CA LEU A 281 -17.25 18.98 -29.80
C LEU A 281 -15.99 18.83 -28.92
N SER A 282 -15.51 19.92 -28.35
CA SER A 282 -14.39 19.90 -27.39
C SER A 282 -14.83 19.72 -25.94
N GLU A 283 -16.14 19.65 -25.65
CA GLU A 283 -16.69 19.68 -24.29
C GLU A 283 -17.73 18.58 -24.06
N ALA A 284 -17.85 18.13 -22.81
CA ALA A 284 -18.82 17.12 -22.42
C ALA A 284 -20.25 17.66 -22.52
N ALA A 285 -21.17 16.88 -23.10
CA ALA A 285 -22.54 17.32 -23.35
C ALA A 285 -23.55 16.16 -23.41
N PHE A 286 -24.82 16.46 -23.18
CA PHE A 286 -25.91 15.52 -23.48
C PHE A 286 -26.31 15.62 -24.95
N LEU A 287 -26.28 14.49 -25.65
CA LEU A 287 -26.62 14.38 -27.05
C LEU A 287 -27.98 13.72 -27.25
N THR A 288 -28.70 14.17 -28.27
CA THR A 288 -29.92 13.51 -28.72
C THR A 288 -29.54 12.39 -29.67
N CYS A 289 -29.84 11.14 -29.28
CA CYS A 289 -29.60 9.97 -30.10
C CYS A 289 -30.84 9.65 -30.95
N SER A 290 -30.65 9.55 -32.26
CA SER A 290 -31.70 9.09 -33.17
C SER A 290 -31.84 7.59 -33.15
N ARG A 291 -30.72 6.85 -33.13
CA ARG A 291 -30.69 5.39 -33.18
C ARG A 291 -29.47 4.81 -32.50
N VAL A 292 -29.67 3.69 -31.80
CA VAL A 292 -28.59 2.84 -31.28
C VAL A 292 -28.38 1.68 -32.26
N LEU A 293 -27.12 1.37 -32.57
CA LEU A 293 -26.73 0.25 -33.43
C LEU A 293 -25.87 -0.71 -32.61
N GLN A 294 -26.12 -2.02 -32.68
CA GLN A 294 -25.30 -2.99 -31.94
C GLN A 294 -24.36 -3.75 -32.88
N LYS A 295 -23.04 -3.58 -32.68
CA LYS A 295 -21.97 -4.20 -33.48
C LYS A 295 -22.20 -4.05 -35.00
N PRO A 296 -22.47 -2.81 -35.49
CA PRO A 296 -22.84 -2.60 -36.87
C PRO A 296 -21.67 -2.79 -37.83
N THR A 297 -22.01 -3.08 -39.08
CA THR A 297 -21.11 -2.90 -40.22
C THR A 297 -20.86 -1.42 -40.50
N VAL A 298 -19.78 -1.11 -41.22
CA VAL A 298 -19.45 0.28 -41.58
C VAL A 298 -20.55 0.91 -42.42
N ASP A 299 -21.22 0.14 -43.29
CA ASP A 299 -22.30 0.66 -44.12
C ASP A 299 -23.56 0.97 -43.31
N GLU A 300 -23.89 0.17 -42.30
CA GLU A 300 -24.96 0.49 -41.36
C GLU A 300 -24.68 1.79 -40.60
N MET A 301 -23.43 1.97 -40.13
CA MET A 301 -23.03 3.23 -39.47
C MET A 301 -23.18 4.43 -40.42
N ARG A 302 -22.86 4.28 -41.71
CA ARG A 302 -23.03 5.35 -42.72
C ARG A 302 -24.50 5.66 -42.95
N THR A 303 -25.32 4.64 -43.20
CA THR A 303 -26.75 4.80 -43.49
C THR A 303 -27.51 5.40 -42.31
N ALA A 304 -27.15 5.03 -41.08
CA ALA A 304 -27.72 5.62 -39.88
C ALA A 304 -27.17 7.03 -39.56
N GLY A 305 -26.20 7.53 -40.33
CA GLY A 305 -25.56 8.82 -40.09
C GLY A 305 -24.73 8.87 -38.81
N ALA A 306 -24.20 7.73 -38.34
CA ALA A 306 -23.38 7.62 -37.13
C ALA A 306 -21.91 7.99 -37.36
N ILE A 307 -21.39 7.83 -38.60
CA ILE A 307 -20.02 8.22 -38.92
C ILE A 307 -19.91 9.75 -39.01
N ARG A 308 -18.95 10.31 -38.28
CA ARG A 308 -18.62 11.74 -38.29
C ARG A 308 -17.29 11.96 -39.00
N ARG A 309 -17.16 13.09 -39.71
CA ARG A 309 -15.89 13.55 -40.28
C ARG A 309 -15.37 14.69 -39.40
N GLU A 310 -14.29 14.47 -38.67
CA GLU A 310 -13.58 15.51 -37.93
C GLU A 310 -12.19 15.70 -38.53
N GLY A 311 -12.01 16.77 -39.31
CA GLY A 311 -10.77 17.01 -40.04
C GLY A 311 -10.45 15.90 -41.06
N LEU A 312 -9.24 15.32 -40.99
CA LEU A 312 -8.75 14.27 -41.90
C LEU A 312 -9.24 12.84 -41.54
N ASN A 313 -9.84 12.62 -40.37
CA ASN A 313 -10.21 11.28 -39.87
C ASN A 313 -11.71 11.15 -39.58
N SER A 314 -12.25 9.94 -39.71
CA SER A 314 -13.65 9.61 -39.40
C SER A 314 -13.78 8.91 -38.05
N ALA A 315 -14.77 9.28 -37.25
CA ALA A 315 -15.01 8.75 -35.89
C ALA A 315 -16.48 8.37 -35.67
N VAL A 316 -16.73 7.58 -34.62
CA VAL A 316 -18.04 7.17 -34.13
C VAL A 316 -18.14 7.38 -32.62
N ILE A 317 -19.36 7.38 -32.08
CA ILE A 317 -19.59 7.43 -30.63
C ILE A 317 -20.01 6.03 -30.17
N THR A 318 -19.21 5.39 -29.31
CA THR A 318 -19.47 4.03 -28.81
C THR A 318 -20.03 4.02 -27.39
N ASP A 319 -20.70 2.92 -27.04
CA ASP A 319 -21.23 2.65 -25.71
C ASP A 319 -20.19 2.02 -24.75
N SER A 320 -20.52 1.99 -23.45
CA SER A 320 -19.71 1.32 -22.40
C SER A 320 -20.57 0.92 -21.20
N ALA A 321 -21.20 1.90 -20.56
CA ALA A 321 -22.00 1.78 -19.35
C ALA A 321 -23.17 2.76 -19.42
N TYR A 322 -24.24 2.45 -18.70
CA TYR A 322 -25.41 3.31 -18.66
C TYR A 322 -26.15 3.19 -17.33
N TRP A 323 -26.84 4.25 -16.96
CA TRP A 323 -27.79 4.22 -15.85
C TRP A 323 -29.22 4.31 -16.37
N PHE A 324 -30.14 3.73 -15.61
CA PHE A 324 -31.58 3.94 -15.78
C PHE A 324 -32.27 4.14 -14.44
N ASP A 325 -33.26 5.03 -14.44
CA ASP A 325 -34.01 5.39 -13.24
C ASP A 325 -35.01 4.31 -12.79
N MET A 326 -35.65 4.56 -11.65
CA MET A 326 -36.64 3.65 -11.07
C MET A 326 -37.89 3.45 -11.94
N ALA A 327 -38.26 4.39 -12.79
CA ALA A 327 -39.40 4.20 -13.69
C ALA A 327 -39.10 3.14 -14.76
N ILE A 328 -37.85 3.12 -15.26
CA ILE A 328 -37.38 2.05 -16.15
C ILE A 328 -37.25 0.72 -15.41
N VAL A 329 -36.78 0.72 -14.15
CA VAL A 329 -36.75 -0.49 -13.31
C VAL A 329 -38.14 -1.13 -13.21
N GLU A 330 -39.19 -0.33 -12.98
CA GLU A 330 -40.57 -0.84 -12.94
C GLU A 330 -41.02 -1.41 -14.28
N LYS A 331 -40.72 -0.75 -15.41
CA LYS A 331 -41.07 -1.29 -16.75
C LYS A 331 -40.43 -2.65 -17.01
N LEU A 332 -39.16 -2.81 -16.66
CA LEU A 332 -38.43 -4.07 -16.82
C LEU A 332 -38.95 -5.15 -15.86
N TYR A 333 -39.33 -4.78 -14.63
CA TYR A 333 -39.94 -5.70 -13.69
C TYR A 333 -41.32 -6.18 -14.15
N GLU A 334 -42.17 -5.27 -14.65
CA GLU A 334 -43.47 -5.63 -15.23
C GLU A 334 -43.31 -6.59 -16.42
N PHE A 335 -42.32 -6.36 -17.27
CA PHE A 335 -41.99 -7.28 -18.36
C PHE A 335 -41.67 -8.68 -17.82
N TYR A 336 -40.81 -8.77 -16.80
CA TYR A 336 -40.46 -10.03 -16.15
C TYR A 336 -41.68 -10.72 -15.52
N VAL A 337 -42.56 -9.97 -14.84
CA VAL A 337 -43.78 -10.52 -14.22
C VAL A 337 -44.76 -11.07 -15.26
N LEU A 338 -44.89 -10.39 -16.41
CA LEU A 338 -45.83 -10.78 -17.47
C LEU A 338 -45.33 -11.95 -18.32
N HIS A 339 -44.02 -12.04 -18.57
CA HIS A 339 -43.46 -12.97 -19.55
C HIS A 339 -42.52 -14.02 -18.95
N GLY A 340 -42.13 -13.88 -17.67
CA GLY A 340 -41.14 -14.74 -17.02
C GLY A 340 -39.70 -14.45 -17.47
N LEU A 341 -38.78 -15.32 -17.05
CA LEU A 341 -37.38 -15.24 -17.48
C LEU A 341 -37.25 -15.79 -18.90
N PRO A 342 -36.67 -15.05 -19.86
CA PRO A 342 -36.43 -15.57 -21.21
C PRO A 342 -35.50 -16.79 -21.19
N GLU A 343 -35.88 -17.86 -21.90
CA GLU A 343 -35.04 -19.06 -22.09
C GLU A 343 -34.03 -18.92 -23.25
N VAL A 344 -33.61 -17.69 -23.53
CA VAL A 344 -32.67 -17.32 -24.60
C VAL A 344 -31.73 -16.24 -24.11
N GLU A 345 -30.56 -16.13 -24.75
CA GLU A 345 -29.57 -15.11 -24.41
C GLU A 345 -30.06 -13.72 -24.82
N VAL A 346 -30.35 -12.87 -23.83
CA VAL A 346 -30.73 -11.46 -23.98
C VAL A 346 -29.52 -10.58 -23.63
N ASP A 347 -29.17 -9.66 -24.51
CA ASP A 347 -28.09 -8.70 -24.34
C ASP A 347 -28.66 -7.35 -23.86
N CYS A 348 -28.26 -6.87 -22.68
CA CYS A 348 -28.77 -5.58 -22.17
C CYS A 348 -28.29 -4.39 -23.00
N TYR A 349 -27.14 -4.47 -23.70
CA TYR A 349 -26.68 -3.41 -24.59
C TYR A 349 -27.40 -3.50 -25.95
N GLY A 350 -27.52 -4.71 -26.48
CA GLY A 350 -28.16 -4.94 -27.77
C GLY A 350 -29.69 -4.85 -27.77
N ASP A 351 -30.36 -5.38 -26.74
CA ASP A 351 -31.81 -5.59 -26.73
C ASP A 351 -32.57 -4.55 -25.90
N PHE A 352 -31.94 -3.93 -24.88
CA PHE A 352 -32.59 -2.84 -24.13
C PHE A 352 -32.39 -1.47 -24.78
N MET A 353 -31.24 -1.25 -25.45
CA MET A 353 -30.91 0.07 -26.00
C MET A 353 -31.40 0.29 -27.44
N GLN A 354 -31.46 -0.75 -28.29
CA GLN A 354 -31.94 -0.59 -29.67
C GLN A 354 -33.41 -0.12 -29.81
N PRO A 355 -34.33 -0.42 -28.86
CA PRO A 355 -35.65 0.21 -28.82
C PRO A 355 -35.65 1.72 -28.55
N LEU A 356 -34.52 2.30 -28.14
CA LEU A 356 -34.41 3.68 -27.69
C LEU A 356 -34.01 4.64 -28.83
N GLY A 357 -34.12 5.94 -28.55
CA GLY A 357 -33.82 7.02 -29.49
C GLY A 357 -35.06 7.65 -30.12
N SER A 358 -34.88 8.73 -30.88
CA SER A 358 -35.99 9.42 -31.55
C SER A 358 -36.52 8.70 -32.81
N SER A 359 -35.74 7.78 -33.38
CA SER A 359 -36.11 6.98 -34.55
C SER A 359 -35.54 5.54 -34.47
N PRO A 360 -36.00 4.73 -33.50
CA PRO A 360 -35.57 3.34 -33.34
C PRO A 360 -36.02 2.50 -34.55
N SER A 361 -35.25 1.45 -34.89
CA SER A 361 -35.55 0.56 -36.02
C SER A 361 -35.78 -0.89 -35.58
N MET A 362 -36.74 -1.56 -36.23
CA MET A 362 -37.03 -2.99 -36.07
C MET A 362 -36.11 -3.88 -36.91
N ASP A 363 -35.25 -3.32 -37.77
CA ASP A 363 -34.43 -4.09 -38.73
C ASP A 363 -33.58 -5.19 -38.08
N TYR A 364 -33.11 -4.99 -36.84
CA TYR A 364 -32.31 -6.00 -36.14
C TYR A 364 -33.16 -7.21 -35.68
N ILE A 365 -34.43 -6.98 -35.38
CA ILE A 365 -35.40 -8.01 -35.01
C ILE A 365 -35.73 -8.87 -36.23
N GLU A 366 -35.98 -8.23 -37.37
CA GLU A 366 -36.29 -8.93 -38.63
C GLU A 366 -35.14 -9.83 -39.10
N ARG A 367 -33.90 -9.41 -38.89
CA ARG A 367 -32.69 -10.19 -39.20
C ARG A 367 -32.41 -11.33 -38.22
N THR A 368 -33.12 -11.39 -37.11
CA THR A 368 -32.92 -12.43 -36.10
C THR A 368 -33.50 -13.76 -36.58
N LYS A 369 -32.63 -14.74 -36.85
CA LYS A 369 -33.04 -16.09 -37.29
C LYS A 369 -33.63 -16.96 -36.16
N ASN A 370 -33.26 -16.69 -34.91
CA ASN A 370 -33.75 -17.43 -33.76
C ASN A 370 -35.14 -16.93 -33.37
N ASN A 371 -36.19 -17.71 -33.68
CA ASN A 371 -37.60 -17.33 -33.46
C ASN A 371 -37.92 -16.99 -31.98
N PRO A 372 -37.50 -17.78 -30.98
CA PRO A 372 -37.65 -17.41 -29.58
C PRO A 372 -37.02 -16.05 -29.22
N LEU A 373 -35.78 -15.79 -29.65
CA LEU A 373 -35.10 -14.51 -29.40
C LEU A 373 -35.80 -13.35 -30.12
N LYS A 374 -36.26 -13.57 -31.35
CA LYS A 374 -37.03 -12.60 -32.12
C LYS A 374 -38.28 -12.16 -31.34
N ARG A 375 -39.03 -13.12 -30.78
CA ARG A 375 -40.24 -12.83 -29.99
C ARG A 375 -39.94 -11.98 -28.75
N VAL A 376 -38.87 -12.31 -28.03
CA VAL A 376 -38.44 -11.54 -26.84
C VAL A 376 -38.06 -10.11 -27.23
N ARG A 377 -37.33 -9.93 -28.34
CA ARG A 377 -36.96 -8.62 -28.87
C ARG A 377 -38.17 -7.77 -29.26
N GLU A 378 -39.19 -8.35 -29.91
CA GLU A 378 -40.43 -7.65 -30.25
C GLU A 378 -41.13 -7.10 -29.00
N LEU A 379 -41.26 -7.92 -27.97
CA LEU A 379 -41.90 -7.53 -26.71
C LEU A 379 -41.10 -6.46 -25.95
N LEU A 380 -39.76 -6.57 -25.94
CA LEU A 380 -38.89 -5.56 -25.35
C LEU A 380 -38.97 -4.24 -26.11
N PHE A 381 -39.02 -4.30 -27.44
CA PHE A 381 -39.19 -3.12 -28.28
C PHE A 381 -40.49 -2.41 -27.95
N GLU A 382 -41.61 -3.12 -27.88
CA GLU A 382 -42.92 -2.56 -27.49
C GLU A 382 -42.89 -1.93 -26.10
N LYS A 383 -42.20 -2.56 -25.13
CA LYS A 383 -42.17 -2.09 -23.74
C LYS A 383 -41.27 -0.85 -23.54
N LEU A 384 -40.14 -0.80 -24.23
CA LEU A 384 -39.09 0.21 -24.02
C LEU A 384 -39.16 1.37 -25.00
N ALA A 385 -39.71 1.18 -26.20
CA ALA A 385 -39.85 2.25 -27.19
C ALA A 385 -40.61 3.47 -26.61
N GLY A 386 -40.13 4.67 -26.93
CA GLY A 386 -40.66 5.92 -26.39
C GLY A 386 -40.20 6.27 -24.97
N SER A 387 -39.36 5.44 -24.33
CA SER A 387 -38.68 5.82 -23.09
C SER A 387 -37.66 6.93 -23.35
N SER A 388 -37.49 7.86 -22.39
CA SER A 388 -36.47 8.91 -22.50
C SER A 388 -35.07 8.29 -22.52
N PHE A 389 -34.24 8.74 -23.47
CA PHE A 389 -32.88 8.26 -23.68
C PHE A 389 -31.96 9.42 -24.00
N ASN A 390 -30.87 9.54 -23.26
CA ASN A 390 -29.88 10.58 -23.46
C ASN A 390 -28.49 9.95 -23.54
N VAL A 391 -27.60 10.52 -24.35
CA VAL A 391 -26.21 10.06 -24.43
C VAL A 391 -25.33 11.13 -23.81
N LEU A 392 -24.66 10.81 -22.71
CA LEU A 392 -23.65 11.66 -22.11
C LEU A 392 -22.33 11.50 -22.86
N PHE A 393 -22.00 12.45 -23.72
CA PHE A 393 -20.76 12.45 -24.49
C PHE A 393 -19.57 12.91 -23.65
N LEU A 394 -18.51 12.10 -23.67
CA LEU A 394 -17.30 12.27 -22.86
C LEU A 394 -16.09 12.41 -23.80
N PRO A 395 -15.72 13.64 -24.23
CA PRO A 395 -14.69 13.85 -25.24
C PRO A 395 -13.30 13.39 -24.78
N GLY A 396 -12.98 13.60 -23.50
CA GLY A 396 -11.75 13.13 -22.87
C GLY A 396 -11.94 11.78 -22.21
N SER A 397 -12.24 10.74 -23.00
CA SER A 397 -12.41 9.38 -22.49
C SER A 397 -11.68 8.32 -23.30
N LEU A 398 -11.28 7.24 -22.65
CA LEU A 398 -10.60 6.10 -23.27
C LEU A 398 -11.22 4.80 -22.76
N PHE A 399 -11.59 3.92 -23.69
CA PHE A 399 -12.15 2.61 -23.39
C PHE A 399 -11.06 1.53 -23.51
N ILE A 400 -10.89 0.72 -22.46
CA ILE A 400 -9.88 -0.33 -22.39
C ILE A 400 -10.57 -1.65 -22.10
N HIS A 401 -10.34 -2.65 -22.96
CA HIS A 401 -10.93 -3.98 -22.82
C HIS A 401 -9.88 -4.99 -22.36
N LEU A 402 -10.23 -5.84 -21.39
CA LEU A 402 -9.38 -6.89 -20.80
C LEU A 402 -10.06 -8.26 -20.93
N GLY A 403 -10.49 -8.60 -22.14
CA GLY A 403 -11.30 -9.80 -22.40
C GLY A 403 -10.53 -11.03 -22.86
N THR A 404 -9.27 -10.87 -23.30
CA THR A 404 -8.41 -11.93 -23.83
C THR A 404 -7.03 -11.94 -23.18
N MET A 405 -6.27 -13.04 -23.30
CA MET A 405 -4.89 -13.09 -22.79
C MET A 405 -3.97 -12.04 -23.43
N PRO A 406 -3.97 -11.81 -24.76
CA PRO A 406 -3.17 -10.75 -25.37
C PRO A 406 -3.56 -9.36 -24.87
N GLU A 407 -4.85 -9.05 -24.75
CA GLU A 407 -5.34 -7.76 -24.23
C GLU A 407 -4.90 -7.54 -22.78
N TYR A 408 -4.97 -8.58 -21.93
CA TYR A 408 -4.52 -8.51 -20.54
C TYR A 408 -3.01 -8.23 -20.43
N LEU A 409 -2.19 -8.93 -21.22
CA LEU A 409 -0.74 -8.71 -21.27
C LEU A 409 -0.40 -7.31 -21.82
N ASP A 410 -1.01 -6.92 -22.94
CA ASP A 410 -0.78 -5.62 -23.58
C ASP A 410 -1.14 -4.46 -22.64
N CYS A 411 -2.32 -4.53 -22.01
CA CYS A 411 -2.79 -3.53 -21.06
C CYS A 411 -1.85 -3.35 -19.87
N LEU A 412 -1.42 -4.47 -19.26
CA LEU A 412 -0.61 -4.42 -18.04
C LEU A 412 0.88 -4.17 -18.31
N LEU A 413 1.41 -4.51 -19.48
CA LEU A 413 2.85 -4.44 -19.76
C LEU A 413 3.24 -3.36 -20.78
N ARG A 414 2.41 -3.10 -21.79
CA ARG A 414 2.76 -2.30 -22.97
C ARG A 414 1.99 -0.96 -23.04
N ASN A 415 0.76 -0.91 -22.54
CA ASN A 415 -0.05 0.31 -22.56
C ASN A 415 0.44 1.34 -21.53
N HIS A 416 1.25 2.30 -21.99
CA HIS A 416 1.83 3.34 -21.12
C HIS A 416 0.78 4.20 -20.42
N THR A 417 -0.31 4.58 -21.10
CA THR A 417 -1.38 5.39 -20.52
C THR A 417 -2.02 4.66 -19.32
N PHE A 418 -2.36 3.38 -19.48
CA PHE A 418 -2.92 2.57 -18.41
C PHE A 418 -1.94 2.43 -17.24
N ARG A 419 -0.70 2.03 -17.54
CA ARG A 419 0.35 1.83 -16.53
C ARG A 419 0.63 3.10 -15.72
N ASP A 420 0.63 4.26 -16.36
CA ASP A 420 0.85 5.54 -15.69
C ASP A 420 -0.34 5.96 -14.82
N CYS A 421 -1.58 5.74 -15.30
CA CYS A 421 -2.79 6.04 -14.53
C CYS A 421 -2.88 5.23 -13.23
N PHE A 422 -2.43 3.98 -13.27
CA PHE A 422 -2.49 3.05 -12.14
C PHE A 422 -1.13 2.85 -11.42
N ASN A 423 -0.08 3.58 -11.81
CA ASN A 423 1.27 3.48 -11.25
C ASN A 423 1.83 2.04 -11.22
N ILE A 424 1.63 1.30 -12.32
CA ILE A 424 2.04 -0.10 -12.44
C ILE A 424 3.55 -0.18 -12.67
N THR A 425 4.26 -0.76 -11.71
CA THR A 425 5.73 -0.90 -11.74
C THR A 425 6.21 -2.36 -11.74
N SER A 426 5.35 -3.30 -11.36
CA SER A 426 5.67 -4.73 -11.25
C SER A 426 4.87 -5.56 -12.26
N ASN A 427 5.47 -6.65 -12.72
CA ASN A 427 4.83 -7.70 -13.50
C ASN A 427 4.63 -9.00 -12.70
N VAL A 428 4.89 -8.95 -11.38
CA VAL A 428 4.66 -10.03 -10.42
C VAL A 428 3.64 -9.56 -9.39
N ILE A 429 2.58 -10.35 -9.21
CA ILE A 429 1.39 -10.02 -8.41
C ILE A 429 1.16 -11.13 -7.38
N HIS A 430 1.09 -10.78 -6.10
CA HIS A 430 0.79 -11.71 -5.00
C HIS A 430 1.49 -13.08 -5.09
N SER A 431 2.79 -13.10 -5.40
CA SER A 431 3.55 -14.33 -5.63
C SER A 431 4.75 -14.44 -4.69
N ALA A 432 5.09 -15.67 -4.26
CA ALA A 432 6.28 -16.01 -3.50
C ALA A 432 7.30 -16.69 -4.42
N LEU A 433 8.49 -16.11 -4.58
CA LEU A 433 9.49 -16.57 -5.55
C LEU A 433 10.83 -16.85 -4.88
N HIS A 434 11.48 -17.94 -5.29
CA HIS A 434 12.86 -18.25 -4.96
C HIS A 434 13.79 -17.15 -5.49
N ALA A 435 14.86 -16.84 -4.76
CA ALA A 435 15.76 -15.71 -5.08
C ALA A 435 16.47 -15.82 -6.44
N GLN A 436 16.54 -17.03 -7.00
CA GLN A 436 17.13 -17.31 -8.32
C GLN A 436 16.11 -17.39 -9.45
N CYS A 437 14.83 -17.08 -9.21
CA CYS A 437 13.85 -16.98 -10.27
C CYS A 437 14.18 -15.83 -11.22
N VAL A 438 14.04 -16.06 -12.52
CA VAL A 438 14.26 -15.04 -13.57
C VAL A 438 12.96 -14.87 -14.33
N ILE A 439 12.33 -13.70 -14.20
CA ILE A 439 11.05 -13.41 -14.83
C ILE A 439 11.25 -12.36 -15.92
N SER A 440 10.87 -12.68 -17.16
CA SER A 440 10.86 -11.70 -18.25
C SER A 440 9.95 -10.52 -17.92
N LYS A 441 10.38 -9.31 -18.27
CA LYS A 441 9.57 -8.08 -18.11
C LYS A 441 8.33 -8.05 -19.01
N GLU A 442 8.28 -8.92 -20.02
CA GLU A 442 7.17 -9.07 -20.96
C GLU A 442 6.18 -10.18 -20.54
N SER A 443 6.26 -10.65 -19.30
CA SER A 443 5.44 -11.75 -18.78
C SER A 443 4.81 -11.37 -17.44
N ILE A 444 3.61 -11.89 -17.16
CA ILE A 444 2.89 -11.68 -15.91
C ILE A 444 2.87 -12.95 -15.09
N LEU A 445 3.25 -12.80 -13.81
CA LEU A 445 3.08 -13.82 -12.79
C LEU A 445 2.06 -13.35 -11.77
N GLU A 446 1.05 -14.17 -11.50
CA GLU A 446 0.04 -13.90 -10.48
C GLU A 446 -0.20 -15.12 -9.59
N TYR A 447 -0.22 -14.92 -8.27
CA TYR A 447 -0.45 -16.00 -7.30
C TYR A 447 0.45 -17.22 -7.50
N CYS A 448 1.73 -17.06 -7.83
CA CYS A 448 2.67 -18.18 -7.96
C CYS A 448 3.44 -18.44 -6.64
N ASP A 449 3.75 -19.69 -6.36
CA ASP A 449 4.55 -20.13 -5.21
C ASP A 449 5.73 -20.99 -5.68
N PHE A 450 6.82 -20.33 -6.09
CA PHE A 450 8.01 -21.00 -6.60
C PHE A 450 9.06 -21.12 -5.51
N SER A 451 9.08 -22.27 -4.83
CA SER A 451 10.11 -22.57 -3.83
C SER A 451 11.44 -23.05 -4.42
N SER A 452 11.48 -23.28 -5.75
CA SER A 452 12.69 -23.65 -6.50
C SER A 452 12.98 -22.62 -7.61
N PRO A 453 14.21 -22.55 -8.15
CA PRO A 453 14.52 -21.67 -9.29
C PRO A 453 13.66 -21.98 -10.52
N VAL A 454 13.00 -20.96 -11.06
CA VAL A 454 12.19 -21.01 -12.29
C VAL A 454 12.53 -19.81 -13.17
N THR A 455 12.77 -20.06 -14.46
CA THR A 455 12.94 -19.05 -15.51
C THR A 455 11.67 -18.95 -16.34
N VAL A 456 11.16 -17.74 -16.52
CA VAL A 456 9.96 -17.45 -17.32
C VAL A 456 10.36 -16.57 -18.49
N GLU A 457 10.23 -17.11 -19.70
CA GLU A 457 10.52 -16.40 -20.95
C GLU A 457 9.47 -15.32 -21.27
N PRO A 458 9.69 -14.46 -22.30
CA PRO A 458 8.76 -13.38 -22.67
C PRO A 458 7.34 -13.83 -23.06
N ASN A 459 6.39 -12.88 -23.01
CA ASN A 459 5.01 -13.05 -23.44
C ASN A 459 4.29 -14.23 -22.76
N CYS A 460 4.47 -14.41 -21.45
CA CYS A 460 3.84 -15.48 -20.68
C CYS A 460 2.82 -14.95 -19.67
N LEU A 461 1.76 -15.72 -19.40
CA LEU A 461 0.79 -15.48 -18.33
C LEU A 461 0.73 -16.71 -17.42
N ILE A 462 1.29 -16.60 -16.22
CA ILE A 462 1.44 -17.72 -15.27
C ILE A 462 0.65 -17.42 -14.00
N SER A 463 -0.34 -18.26 -13.70
CA SER A 463 -1.32 -18.01 -12.64
C SER A 463 -1.50 -19.20 -11.71
N GLY A 464 -1.27 -19.04 -10.41
CA GLY A 464 -1.55 -20.11 -9.43
C GLY A 464 -0.56 -21.27 -9.40
N CYS A 465 0.53 -21.22 -10.17
CA CYS A 465 1.48 -22.32 -10.28
C CYS A 465 2.40 -22.42 -9.07
N SER A 466 2.82 -23.64 -8.71
CA SER A 466 3.76 -23.86 -7.62
C SER A 466 4.92 -24.77 -8.04
N SER A 467 6.06 -24.61 -7.38
CA SER A 467 7.21 -25.50 -7.52
C SER A 467 7.68 -25.97 -6.14
N GLU A 468 8.07 -27.24 -6.04
CA GLU A 468 8.54 -27.84 -4.78
C GLU A 468 10.07 -27.95 -4.76
N SER A 469 10.67 -27.82 -3.58
CA SER A 469 12.10 -28.05 -3.35
C SER A 469 12.36 -29.55 -3.35
N SER A 470 12.83 -30.12 -4.46
CA SER A 470 13.34 -31.49 -4.44
C SER A 470 14.73 -31.49 -3.81
N SER A 471 14.94 -32.35 -2.82
CA SER A 471 16.18 -32.47 -2.05
C SER A 471 17.37 -33.05 -2.84
N THR A 472 17.27 -33.20 -4.16
CA THR A 472 18.20 -34.03 -4.94
C THR A 472 18.60 -33.50 -6.33
N THR A 473 18.15 -32.34 -6.81
CA THR A 473 18.55 -31.87 -8.17
C THR A 473 18.57 -30.35 -8.34
N ASP A 474 19.69 -29.80 -8.82
CA ASP A 474 19.91 -28.41 -9.29
C ASP A 474 19.14 -28.05 -10.59
N VAL A 475 17.97 -28.66 -10.83
CA VAL A 475 17.23 -28.46 -12.08
C VAL A 475 16.47 -27.12 -12.02
N VAL A 476 16.92 -26.16 -12.82
CA VAL A 476 16.18 -24.92 -13.09
C VAL A 476 15.10 -25.24 -14.13
N TRP A 477 13.83 -24.98 -13.79
CA TRP A 477 12.73 -25.12 -14.74
C TRP A 477 12.61 -23.88 -15.61
N THR A 478 12.46 -24.06 -16.92
CA THR A 478 12.22 -22.96 -17.87
C THR A 478 10.84 -23.11 -18.49
N ILE A 479 10.02 -22.09 -18.34
CA ILE A 479 8.74 -21.91 -19.04
C ILE A 479 9.05 -21.18 -20.37
N PRO A 480 8.73 -21.78 -21.53
CA PRO A 480 9.03 -21.19 -22.84
C PRO A 480 8.16 -19.96 -23.12
N ALA A 481 8.59 -19.12 -24.06
CA ALA A 481 7.84 -17.94 -24.49
C ALA A 481 6.42 -18.26 -24.99
N ASP A 482 5.57 -17.24 -25.07
CA ASP A 482 4.21 -17.32 -25.62
C ASP A 482 3.30 -18.34 -24.90
N THR A 483 3.55 -18.57 -23.61
CA THR A 483 2.92 -19.63 -22.84
C THR A 483 1.97 -19.11 -21.77
N PHE A 484 0.75 -19.64 -21.78
CA PHE A 484 -0.19 -19.55 -20.67
C PHE A 484 -0.08 -20.79 -19.78
N MET A 485 -0.07 -20.61 -18.45
CA MET A 485 -0.24 -21.70 -17.49
C MET A 485 -1.13 -21.28 -16.31
N HIS A 486 -2.08 -22.13 -15.94
CA HIS A 486 -2.92 -21.92 -14.76
C HIS A 486 -3.19 -23.21 -13.99
N THR A 487 -2.82 -23.24 -12.70
CA THR A 487 -3.10 -24.41 -11.86
C THR A 487 -4.46 -24.29 -11.18
N VAL A 488 -5.30 -25.29 -11.38
CA VAL A 488 -6.64 -25.42 -10.81
C VAL A 488 -6.62 -26.52 -9.77
N VAL A 489 -7.16 -26.22 -8.58
CA VAL A 489 -7.46 -27.21 -7.55
C VAL A 489 -8.75 -27.92 -7.94
N LEU A 490 -8.72 -29.24 -7.99
CA LEU A 490 -9.84 -30.10 -8.32
C LEU A 490 -10.34 -30.84 -7.08
N LYS A 491 -11.65 -31.05 -7.00
CA LYS A 491 -12.32 -31.91 -6.02
C LYS A 491 -12.70 -33.21 -6.70
N VAL A 492 -11.94 -34.28 -6.43
CA VAL A 492 -12.19 -35.61 -7.00
C VAL A 492 -12.48 -36.58 -5.86
N GLY A 493 -13.77 -36.86 -5.63
CA GLY A 493 -14.21 -37.55 -4.42
C GLY A 493 -14.01 -36.65 -3.19
N ASP A 494 -13.40 -37.20 -2.14
CA ASP A 494 -13.09 -36.49 -0.89
C ASP A 494 -11.66 -35.90 -0.85
N GLU A 495 -10.87 -36.10 -1.91
CA GLU A 495 -9.48 -35.63 -1.98
C GLU A 495 -9.32 -34.42 -2.92
N ARG A 496 -8.39 -33.52 -2.55
CA ARG A 496 -7.93 -32.42 -3.42
C ARG A 496 -6.87 -32.94 -4.38
N GLN A 497 -7.05 -32.64 -5.66
CA GLN A 497 -6.10 -32.90 -6.72
C GLN A 497 -5.79 -31.61 -7.47
N TYR A 498 -4.79 -31.63 -8.35
CA TYR A 498 -4.30 -30.44 -9.04
C TYR A 498 -4.14 -30.72 -10.52
N CYS A 499 -4.46 -29.72 -11.33
CA CYS A 499 -4.31 -29.79 -12.77
C CYS A 499 -3.83 -28.43 -13.30
N THR A 500 -2.74 -28.42 -14.06
CA THR A 500 -2.17 -27.21 -14.63
C THR A 500 -2.54 -27.14 -16.10
N ILE A 501 -3.45 -26.23 -16.42
CA ILE A 501 -3.89 -25.94 -17.78
C ILE A 501 -2.80 -25.14 -18.48
N PHE A 502 -2.59 -25.39 -19.76
CA PHE A 502 -1.65 -24.66 -20.60
C PHE A 502 -2.13 -24.52 -22.05
N CYS A 503 -1.73 -23.44 -22.71
CA CYS A 503 -1.89 -23.21 -24.15
C CYS A 503 -0.98 -22.06 -24.60
N GLY A 504 -0.92 -21.78 -25.90
CA GLY A 504 -0.32 -20.56 -26.42
C GLY A 504 -1.15 -19.32 -26.06
N ILE A 505 -0.49 -18.17 -25.94
CA ILE A 505 -1.17 -16.87 -25.69
C ILE A 505 -2.13 -16.50 -26.82
N ASP A 506 -1.80 -16.84 -28.06
CA ASP A 506 -2.59 -16.52 -29.26
C ASP A 506 -3.46 -17.69 -29.76
N ASP A 507 -3.51 -18.82 -29.03
CA ASP A 507 -4.33 -19.97 -29.42
C ASP A 507 -5.84 -19.63 -29.25
N ASP A 508 -6.64 -19.84 -30.30
CA ASP A 508 -8.11 -19.81 -30.19
C ASP A 508 -8.60 -21.14 -29.62
N ILE A 509 -8.83 -21.15 -28.30
CA ILE A 509 -9.22 -22.37 -27.60
C ILE A 509 -10.62 -22.89 -27.96
N LYS A 510 -11.44 -22.09 -28.66
CA LYS A 510 -12.78 -22.48 -29.12
C LYS A 510 -12.81 -22.94 -30.56
N ALA A 511 -11.77 -22.67 -31.34
CA ALA A 511 -11.70 -23.08 -32.72
C ALA A 511 -11.92 -24.60 -32.80
N SER A 512 -13.05 -24.97 -33.39
CA SER A 512 -13.50 -26.35 -33.44
C SER A 512 -13.17 -26.97 -34.77
N VAL A 513 -12.65 -28.19 -34.73
CA VAL A 513 -12.38 -29.03 -35.89
C VAL A 513 -13.33 -30.23 -35.83
N GLU A 514 -13.83 -30.69 -36.97
CA GLU A 514 -14.60 -31.95 -37.01
C GLU A 514 -13.76 -33.10 -36.44
N ALA A 515 -14.37 -33.99 -35.67
CA ALA A 515 -13.64 -35.06 -34.96
C ALA A 515 -12.82 -35.96 -35.91
N GLU A 516 -13.30 -36.14 -37.15
CA GLU A 516 -12.61 -36.88 -38.22
C GLU A 516 -11.30 -36.22 -38.67
N ASN A 517 -11.17 -34.91 -38.47
CA ASN A 517 -10.01 -34.10 -38.83
C ASN A 517 -9.21 -33.65 -37.59
N ALA A 518 -9.27 -34.39 -36.47
CA ALA A 518 -8.62 -34.03 -35.21
C ALA A 518 -7.12 -33.67 -35.32
N ALA A 519 -6.40 -34.20 -36.32
CA ALA A 519 -5.00 -33.87 -36.60
C ALA A 519 -4.78 -32.40 -37.02
N ALA A 520 -5.81 -31.71 -37.51
CA ALA A 520 -5.75 -30.29 -37.88
C ALA A 520 -5.88 -29.34 -36.67
N LEU A 521 -6.18 -29.86 -35.46
CA LEU A 521 -6.22 -29.06 -34.25
C LEU A 521 -4.79 -28.63 -33.88
N LYS A 522 -4.60 -27.33 -33.64
CA LYS A 522 -3.30 -26.75 -33.32
C LYS A 522 -3.25 -26.23 -31.89
N ILE A 523 -2.11 -26.43 -31.22
CA ILE A 523 -1.75 -25.82 -29.94
C ILE A 523 -0.31 -25.30 -30.05
N PHE A 524 -0.03 -24.10 -29.53
CA PHE A 524 1.23 -23.39 -29.79
C PHE A 524 1.53 -23.28 -31.30
N GLY A 525 0.48 -23.10 -32.12
CA GLY A 525 0.58 -23.04 -33.58
C GLY A 525 0.99 -24.35 -34.28
N ARG A 526 1.10 -25.48 -33.57
CA ARG A 526 1.53 -26.79 -34.10
C ARG A 526 0.43 -27.84 -34.06
N GLU A 527 0.40 -28.71 -35.07
CA GLU A 527 -0.50 -29.87 -35.12
C GLU A 527 -0.20 -30.85 -33.98
N ILE A 528 -1.25 -31.37 -33.35
CA ILE A 528 -1.13 -32.35 -32.28
C ILE A 528 -0.87 -33.74 -32.88
N SER A 529 0.06 -34.50 -32.31
CA SER A 529 0.38 -35.84 -32.84
C SER A 529 -0.83 -36.79 -32.74
N PRO A 530 -1.06 -37.65 -33.75
CA PRO A 530 -2.15 -38.64 -33.74
C PRO A 530 -2.12 -39.56 -32.51
N ASP A 531 -0.93 -39.85 -31.97
CA ASP A 531 -0.74 -40.70 -30.78
C ASP A 531 -1.29 -40.04 -29.51
N LEU A 532 -1.09 -38.73 -29.32
CA LEU A 532 -1.71 -37.97 -28.21
C LEU A 532 -3.23 -37.96 -28.37
N ILE A 533 -3.73 -37.72 -29.58
CA ILE A 533 -5.18 -37.72 -29.85
C ILE A 533 -5.78 -39.09 -29.53
N THR A 534 -5.14 -40.18 -29.93
CA THR A 534 -5.67 -41.55 -29.74
C THR A 534 -5.69 -41.99 -28.26
N VAL A 535 -4.70 -41.59 -27.47
CA VAL A 535 -4.66 -41.87 -26.01
C VAL A 535 -5.68 -41.04 -25.23
N HIS A 536 -5.92 -39.79 -25.64
CA HIS A 536 -6.79 -38.85 -24.93
C HIS A 536 -8.26 -38.79 -25.44
N MET A 537 -8.58 -39.48 -26.54
CA MET A 537 -9.93 -39.57 -27.12
C MET A 537 -10.86 -40.58 -26.44
N GLN A 538 -10.39 -41.39 -25.48
CA GLN A 538 -11.24 -42.43 -24.85
C GLN A 538 -12.43 -41.84 -24.05
N SER A 539 -12.43 -40.55 -23.71
CA SER A 539 -13.54 -39.86 -23.05
C SER A 539 -14.39 -38.95 -23.97
N ALA A 540 -13.93 -38.63 -25.18
CA ALA A 540 -14.53 -37.61 -26.06
C ALA A 540 -15.58 -38.14 -27.05
N VAL A 541 -15.98 -39.41 -26.93
CA VAL A 541 -16.81 -40.17 -27.91
C VAL A 541 -18.27 -39.67 -28.05
N GLN A 542 -18.60 -38.44 -27.64
CA GLN A 542 -19.96 -37.88 -27.70
C GLN A 542 -20.11 -36.53 -28.43
N SER A 543 -19.04 -35.82 -28.83
CA SER A 543 -19.16 -34.56 -29.59
C SER A 543 -18.70 -34.70 -31.04
N SER A 544 -19.47 -34.13 -31.98
CA SER A 544 -19.12 -34.11 -33.42
C SER A 544 -17.91 -33.23 -33.75
N SER A 545 -17.58 -32.27 -32.87
CA SER A 545 -16.46 -31.34 -33.02
C SER A 545 -15.51 -31.36 -31.80
N LEU A 546 -14.24 -31.07 -32.06
CA LEU A 546 -13.12 -31.09 -31.12
C LEU A 546 -12.44 -29.70 -31.07
N CYS A 547 -12.15 -29.20 -29.87
CA CYS A 547 -11.39 -27.96 -29.65
C CYS A 547 -10.54 -28.08 -28.38
N ILE A 548 -9.59 -27.15 -28.16
CA ILE A 548 -8.73 -27.16 -26.96
C ILE A 548 -9.57 -27.15 -25.66
N TRP A 549 -10.70 -26.44 -25.65
CA TRP A 549 -11.61 -26.38 -24.49
C TRP A 549 -12.12 -27.76 -24.03
N ASN A 550 -12.36 -28.68 -24.96
CA ASN A 550 -12.92 -30.01 -24.69
C ASN A 550 -11.87 -31.14 -24.77
N LEU A 551 -10.62 -30.82 -25.10
CA LEU A 551 -9.57 -31.82 -25.28
C LEU A 551 -8.95 -32.22 -23.93
N SER A 552 -8.94 -33.52 -23.63
CA SER A 552 -8.45 -34.07 -22.34
C SER A 552 -6.94 -34.26 -22.30
N ILE A 553 -6.18 -33.16 -22.27
CA ILE A 553 -4.70 -33.16 -22.31
C ILE A 553 -4.03 -32.69 -21.01
N PHE A 554 -4.79 -32.26 -20.01
CA PHE A 554 -4.23 -31.71 -18.78
C PHE A 554 -4.10 -32.80 -17.70
N PRO A 555 -2.88 -33.07 -17.20
CA PRO A 555 -2.67 -34.16 -16.24
C PRO A 555 -3.26 -33.82 -14.87
N VAL A 556 -3.86 -34.82 -14.22
CA VAL A 556 -4.34 -34.72 -12.84
C VAL A 556 -3.30 -35.31 -11.89
N CYS A 557 -2.80 -34.49 -10.96
CA CYS A 557 -1.75 -34.86 -10.03
C CYS A 557 -2.20 -34.67 -8.57
N ARG A 558 -1.47 -35.27 -7.62
CA ARG A 558 -1.78 -35.13 -6.18
C ARG A 558 -1.19 -33.89 -5.56
N LEU A 559 -0.10 -33.39 -6.13
CA LEU A 559 0.61 -32.21 -5.65
C LEU A 559 0.63 -31.11 -6.72
N PRO A 560 0.56 -29.82 -6.32
CA PRO A 560 0.58 -28.70 -7.26
C PRO A 560 1.93 -28.61 -8.01
N GLY A 561 3.05 -28.88 -7.32
CA GLY A 561 4.37 -28.90 -7.95
C GLY A 561 4.54 -30.01 -8.99
N GLU A 562 3.97 -31.19 -8.74
CA GLU A 562 3.93 -32.30 -9.70
C GLU A 562 3.14 -31.90 -10.95
N SER A 563 1.94 -31.34 -10.77
CA SER A 563 1.07 -30.86 -11.85
C SER A 563 1.79 -29.85 -12.76
N PHE A 564 2.49 -28.89 -12.16
CA PHE A 564 3.27 -27.89 -12.89
C PHE A 564 4.40 -28.52 -13.71
N VAL A 565 5.18 -29.42 -13.11
CA VAL A 565 6.33 -30.07 -13.75
C VAL A 565 5.89 -30.98 -14.90
N GLU A 566 4.85 -31.79 -14.71
CA GLU A 566 4.34 -32.68 -15.76
C GLU A 566 3.79 -31.87 -16.95
N SER A 567 3.09 -30.78 -16.68
CA SER A 567 2.59 -29.89 -17.73
C SER A 567 3.74 -29.25 -18.52
N LEU A 568 4.82 -28.82 -17.85
CA LEU A 568 6.02 -28.32 -18.54
C LEU A 568 6.70 -29.39 -19.41
N ARG A 569 6.69 -30.67 -19.02
CA ARG A 569 7.22 -31.75 -19.86
C ARG A 569 6.39 -31.92 -21.14
N ILE A 570 5.06 -31.82 -21.03
CA ILE A 570 4.17 -31.88 -22.20
C ILE A 570 4.41 -30.69 -23.13
N ILE A 571 4.47 -29.47 -22.59
CA ILE A 571 4.75 -28.24 -23.37
C ILE A 571 6.08 -28.38 -24.13
N ARG A 572 7.15 -28.83 -23.45
CA ARG A 572 8.46 -29.05 -24.11
C ARG A 572 8.41 -30.08 -25.22
N GLY A 573 7.60 -31.13 -25.08
CA GLY A 573 7.35 -32.11 -26.14
C GLY A 573 6.68 -31.47 -27.36
N LEU A 574 5.67 -30.63 -27.13
CA LEU A 574 4.93 -29.91 -28.16
C LEU A 574 5.79 -28.85 -28.88
N THR A 575 6.65 -28.12 -28.16
CA THR A 575 7.44 -27.03 -28.74
C THR A 575 8.77 -27.47 -29.37
N ASN A 576 9.42 -28.53 -28.86
CA ASN A 576 10.81 -28.87 -29.22
C ASN A 576 10.98 -30.12 -30.12
N SER A 577 9.91 -30.71 -30.64
CA SER A 577 9.99 -31.90 -31.53
C SER A 577 10.79 -33.08 -30.93
N LEU A 578 10.85 -33.17 -29.61
CA LEU A 578 11.37 -34.34 -28.88
C LEU A 578 10.31 -35.45 -28.93
N PRO A 579 10.69 -36.75 -28.87
CA PRO A 579 9.70 -37.81 -28.80
C PRO A 579 8.74 -37.55 -27.64
N PRO A 580 7.42 -37.76 -27.83
CA PRO A 580 6.44 -37.52 -26.79
C PRO A 580 6.89 -38.28 -25.54
N CYS A 581 7.09 -37.56 -24.44
CA CYS A 581 7.37 -38.19 -23.15
C CYS A 581 6.26 -39.21 -22.94
N SER A 582 6.62 -40.48 -22.73
CA SER A 582 5.63 -41.54 -22.55
C SER A 582 4.69 -41.13 -21.44
N ALA A 583 3.47 -40.71 -21.79
CA ALA A 583 2.43 -40.47 -20.81
C ALA A 583 2.30 -41.78 -20.03
N ASP A 584 2.47 -41.73 -18.72
CA ASP A 584 2.15 -42.86 -17.87
C ASP A 584 0.72 -43.29 -18.22
N PRO A 585 0.49 -44.47 -18.82
CA PRO A 585 -0.83 -44.87 -19.29
C PRO A 585 -1.83 -45.04 -18.15
N SER A 586 -1.38 -45.02 -16.88
CA SER A 586 -2.24 -45.02 -15.70
C SER A 586 -2.69 -43.63 -15.24
N ARG A 587 -2.11 -42.55 -15.78
CA ARG A 587 -2.37 -41.18 -15.33
C ARG A 587 -3.65 -40.62 -15.93
N LYS A 588 -4.49 -40.03 -15.09
CA LYS A 588 -5.76 -39.41 -15.49
C LYS A 588 -5.51 -38.02 -16.11
N PHE A 589 -6.21 -37.73 -17.20
CA PHE A 589 -6.24 -36.43 -17.84
C PHE A 589 -7.65 -35.86 -17.83
N VAL A 590 -7.75 -34.54 -17.86
CA VAL A 590 -9.01 -33.81 -17.95
C VAL A 590 -8.92 -32.72 -19.02
N SER A 591 -10.07 -32.32 -19.55
CA SER A 591 -10.24 -31.14 -20.39
C SER A 591 -10.43 -29.86 -19.55
N MET A 592 -10.35 -28.70 -20.19
CA MET A 592 -10.65 -27.42 -19.53
C MET A 592 -12.09 -27.38 -19.01
N SER A 593 -13.03 -27.89 -19.83
CA SER A 593 -14.45 -28.00 -19.47
C SER A 593 -14.65 -28.85 -18.20
N GLU A 594 -14.00 -30.02 -18.12
CA GLU A 594 -14.04 -30.88 -16.93
C GLU A 594 -13.35 -30.25 -15.73
N ALA A 595 -12.21 -29.59 -15.91
CA ALA A 595 -11.50 -28.91 -14.83
C ALA A 595 -12.34 -27.78 -14.19
N VAL A 596 -13.08 -27.02 -15.01
CA VAL A 596 -14.02 -25.98 -14.52
C VAL A 596 -15.20 -26.58 -13.77
N GLN A 597 -15.65 -27.79 -14.13
CA GLN A 597 -16.72 -28.51 -13.40
C GLN A 597 -16.24 -29.14 -12.10
N LEU A 598 -14.99 -29.61 -12.06
CA LEU A 598 -14.39 -30.29 -10.90
C LEU A 598 -13.68 -29.33 -9.93
N LYS A 599 -13.69 -28.01 -10.18
CA LYS A 599 -12.94 -27.02 -9.40
C LYS A 599 -13.30 -27.02 -7.90
N ASP A 600 -12.29 -26.88 -7.04
CA ASP A 600 -12.44 -26.57 -5.62
C ASP A 600 -12.22 -25.08 -5.39
N ILE A 601 -13.32 -24.33 -5.29
CA ILE A 601 -13.31 -22.87 -5.08
C ILE A 601 -12.62 -22.49 -3.76
N ARG A 602 -12.86 -23.25 -2.69
CA ARG A 602 -12.28 -22.97 -1.37
C ARG A 602 -10.79 -23.23 -1.39
N GLY A 603 -10.36 -24.34 -1.97
CA GLY A 603 -8.93 -24.63 -2.16
C GLY A 603 -8.19 -23.54 -2.96
N MET A 604 -8.79 -23.07 -4.05
CA MET A 604 -8.24 -21.99 -4.88
C MET A 604 -8.14 -20.65 -4.13
N THR A 605 -9.21 -20.26 -3.43
CA THR A 605 -9.24 -19.00 -2.67
C THR A 605 -8.32 -19.06 -1.46
N ASP A 606 -8.29 -20.16 -0.69
CA ASP A 606 -7.34 -20.38 0.43
C ASP A 606 -5.89 -20.23 -0.03
N PHE A 607 -5.56 -20.81 -1.19
CA PHE A 607 -4.25 -20.67 -1.80
C PHE A 607 -3.91 -19.22 -2.13
N ARG A 608 -4.83 -18.50 -2.79
CA ARG A 608 -4.67 -17.07 -3.09
C ARG A 608 -4.51 -16.24 -1.83
N ASP A 609 -5.28 -16.49 -0.79
CA ASP A 609 -5.22 -15.72 0.45
C ASP A 609 -3.99 -16.00 1.27
N ARG A 610 -3.50 -17.25 1.31
CA ARG A 610 -2.19 -17.54 1.89
C ARG A 610 -1.11 -16.71 1.20
N LEU A 611 -1.14 -16.65 -0.13
CA LEU A 611 -0.23 -15.83 -0.90
C LEU A 611 -0.49 -14.33 -0.75
N ARG A 612 -1.74 -13.90 -0.54
CA ARG A 612 -2.01 -12.51 -0.15
C ARG A 612 -1.46 -12.22 1.21
N VAL A 613 -1.58 -13.07 2.23
CA VAL A 613 -1.02 -12.82 3.56
C VAL A 613 0.51 -12.93 3.55
N SER A 614 1.08 -13.85 2.78
CA SER A 614 2.53 -13.99 2.64
C SER A 614 3.15 -12.95 1.70
N ALA A 615 2.39 -12.41 0.74
CA ALA A 615 2.77 -11.28 -0.13
C ALA A 615 2.28 -9.92 0.38
N VAL A 616 1.37 -9.89 1.37
CA VAL A 616 1.04 -8.76 2.24
C VAL A 616 2.19 -8.72 3.23
N ARG A 617 3.29 -8.23 2.66
CA ARG A 617 4.49 -7.72 3.32
C ARG A 617 5.24 -8.79 4.09
N ALA A 618 6.49 -9.05 3.70
CA ALA A 618 7.45 -9.70 4.58
C ALA A 618 7.29 -9.08 5.99
N PRO A 619 7.28 -9.87 7.09
CA PRO A 619 7.03 -9.35 8.44
C PRO A 619 7.79 -8.05 8.77
N ASP A 620 8.97 -7.86 8.18
CA ASP A 620 9.77 -6.63 8.24
C ASP A 620 9.10 -5.41 7.64
N GLN A 621 8.44 -5.53 6.49
CA GLN A 621 7.73 -4.44 5.84
C GLN A 621 6.49 -4.07 6.65
N VAL A 622 5.81 -5.04 7.28
CA VAL A 622 4.71 -4.76 8.22
C VAL A 622 5.24 -4.01 9.44
N ALA A 623 6.28 -4.55 10.09
CA ALA A 623 6.86 -3.96 11.28
C ALA A 623 7.47 -2.57 11.01
N ARG A 624 8.07 -2.35 9.83
CA ARG A 624 8.54 -1.02 9.39
C ARG A 624 7.38 -0.06 9.16
N LYS A 625 6.28 -0.48 8.52
CA LYS A 625 5.10 0.37 8.34
C LYS A 625 4.50 0.79 9.70
N ILE A 626 4.47 -0.11 10.67
CA ILE A 626 4.02 0.19 12.04
C ILE A 626 4.97 1.19 12.71
N LEU A 627 6.28 1.00 12.58
CA LEU A 627 7.30 1.94 13.09
C LEU A 627 7.13 3.33 12.47
N ASP A 628 7.03 3.39 11.14
CA ASP A 628 6.90 4.63 10.38
C ASP A 628 5.62 5.38 10.81
N ALA A 629 4.49 4.68 10.98
CA ALA A 629 3.26 5.30 11.47
C ALA A 629 3.43 5.96 12.85
N GLY A 630 4.16 5.32 13.76
CA GLY A 630 4.48 5.88 15.08
C GLY A 630 5.35 7.13 15.00
N VAL A 631 6.38 7.10 14.15
CA VAL A 631 7.31 8.24 13.93
C VAL A 631 6.60 9.41 13.23
N GLU A 632 5.81 9.15 12.20
CA GLU A 632 5.06 10.17 11.47
C GLU A 632 4.06 10.90 12.38
N ALA A 633 3.37 10.18 13.27
CA ALA A 633 2.40 10.78 14.18
C ALA A 633 3.00 11.77 15.19
N VAL A 634 4.31 11.69 15.43
CA VAL A 634 5.00 12.59 16.36
C VAL A 634 5.91 13.58 15.65
N LYS A 635 5.71 13.80 14.35
CA LYS A 635 6.41 14.86 13.63
C LYS A 635 5.96 16.24 14.10
N PRO A 636 6.89 17.17 14.41
CA PRO A 636 6.55 18.43 15.04
C PRO A 636 5.64 19.33 14.19
N GLY A 637 5.86 19.40 12.88
CA GLY A 637 5.06 20.24 11.98
C GLY A 637 3.57 19.86 11.98
N PRO A 638 3.20 18.61 11.63
CA PRO A 638 1.84 18.11 11.70
C PRO A 638 1.21 18.24 13.10
N LEU A 639 1.96 17.93 14.17
CA LEU A 639 1.46 18.06 15.54
C LEU A 639 1.06 19.50 15.88
N VAL A 640 1.89 20.48 15.53
CA VAL A 640 1.56 21.90 15.76
C VAL A 640 0.31 22.29 14.97
N GLN A 641 0.19 21.89 13.70
CA GLN A 641 -0.97 22.20 12.87
C GLN A 641 -2.27 21.57 13.40
N GLN A 642 -2.16 20.35 13.94
CA GLN A 642 -3.30 19.64 14.53
C GLN A 642 -3.75 20.31 15.84
N HIS A 643 -2.80 20.65 16.70
CA HIS A 643 -3.10 21.06 18.07
C HIS A 643 -3.26 22.57 18.25
N VAL A 644 -2.77 23.40 17.31
CA VAL A 644 -2.86 24.86 17.37
C VAL A 644 -3.77 25.35 16.25
N GLN A 645 -4.93 25.92 16.62
CA GLN A 645 -5.91 26.41 15.67
C GLN A 645 -6.23 27.89 15.93
N VAL A 646 -6.28 28.67 14.85
CA VAL A 646 -6.69 30.07 14.87
C VAL A 646 -7.90 30.23 13.95
N ASN A 647 -9.05 30.62 14.51
CA ASN A 647 -10.25 30.92 13.74
C ASN A 647 -10.64 32.39 13.94
N GLY A 648 -10.41 33.21 12.90
CA GLY A 648 -10.48 34.66 13.00
C GLY A 648 -9.41 35.18 13.97
N GLN A 649 -9.84 35.59 15.17
CA GLN A 649 -8.95 36.02 16.26
C GLN A 649 -8.90 35.01 17.42
N LEU A 650 -9.71 33.95 17.41
CA LEU A 650 -9.76 32.99 18.51
C LEU A 650 -8.67 31.93 18.33
N LEU A 651 -7.69 31.92 19.23
CA LEU A 651 -6.70 30.86 19.39
C LEU A 651 -7.25 29.76 20.29
N LYS A 652 -7.09 28.51 19.84
CA LYS A 652 -7.32 27.29 20.63
C LYS A 652 -6.11 26.39 20.52
N ILE A 653 -5.68 25.85 21.66
CA ILE A 653 -4.60 24.87 21.74
C ILE A 653 -5.08 23.65 22.53
N THR A 654 -4.91 22.47 21.95
CA THR A 654 -5.22 21.18 22.57
C THR A 654 -3.94 20.43 22.98
N ASP A 655 -4.05 19.49 23.90
CA ASP A 655 -2.97 18.53 24.19
C ASP A 655 -3.02 17.31 23.26
N PHE A 656 -2.07 16.40 23.42
CA PHE A 656 -1.95 15.17 22.64
C PHE A 656 -3.15 14.21 22.76
N ASN A 657 -4.05 14.38 23.73
CA ASN A 657 -5.31 13.62 23.81
C ASN A 657 -6.47 14.33 23.07
N GLY A 658 -6.25 15.57 22.59
CA GLY A 658 -7.25 16.40 21.95
C GLY A 658 -8.03 17.28 22.92
N ASP A 659 -7.67 17.31 24.21
CA ASP A 659 -8.36 18.12 25.21
C ASP A 659 -7.99 19.60 25.05
N LEU A 660 -8.98 20.50 25.05
CA LEU A 660 -8.73 21.94 24.98
C LEU A 660 -8.02 22.41 26.26
N ARG A 661 -6.79 22.91 26.11
CA ARG A 661 -5.95 23.37 27.23
C ARG A 661 -5.84 24.88 27.32
N PHE A 662 -5.86 25.56 26.19
CA PHE A 662 -5.67 27.01 26.15
C PHE A 662 -6.59 27.63 25.11
N SER A 663 -7.26 28.71 25.48
CA SER A 663 -8.05 29.52 24.55
C SER A 663 -7.91 30.99 24.85
N HIS A 664 -7.67 31.79 23.81
CA HIS A 664 -7.43 33.22 23.95
C HIS A 664 -7.88 33.98 22.69
N VAL A 665 -8.43 35.18 22.87
CA VAL A 665 -8.77 36.05 21.74
C VAL A 665 -7.57 36.96 21.45
N ILE A 666 -7.01 36.83 20.26
CA ILE A 666 -5.86 37.61 19.78
C ILE A 666 -6.34 39.03 19.46
N THR A 667 -5.98 39.99 20.32
CA THR A 667 -6.24 41.42 20.19
C THR A 667 -5.03 42.23 19.68
N ARG A 668 -3.82 41.69 19.76
CA ARG A 668 -2.56 42.30 19.28
C ARG A 668 -1.68 41.25 18.59
N LYS A 669 -0.36 41.51 18.50
CA LYS A 669 0.59 40.62 17.84
C LYS A 669 1.22 39.59 18.79
N ILE A 670 1.67 38.48 18.22
CA ILE A 670 2.20 37.28 18.89
C ILE A 670 3.72 37.23 18.74
N TRP A 671 4.40 36.74 19.78
CA TRP A 671 5.82 36.44 19.77
C TRP A 671 6.08 34.93 19.90
N LEU A 672 7.07 34.44 19.17
CA LEU A 672 7.42 33.01 19.12
C LEU A 672 8.85 32.76 19.60
N LEU A 673 9.06 31.74 20.43
CA LEU A 673 10.37 31.19 20.75
C LEU A 673 10.35 29.67 20.63
N THR A 674 11.08 29.13 19.66
CA THR A 674 11.20 27.68 19.46
C THR A 674 12.62 27.21 19.78
N VAL A 675 12.76 26.17 20.59
CA VAL A 675 14.04 25.65 21.07
C VAL A 675 14.10 24.12 21.04
N GLY A 676 15.20 23.57 20.52
CA GLY A 676 15.49 22.13 20.54
C GLY A 676 15.72 21.54 19.16
N LYS A 677 15.87 20.21 19.11
CA LYS A 677 16.14 19.47 17.87
C LYS A 677 15.00 19.56 16.85
N ALA A 678 13.75 19.61 17.33
CA ALA A 678 12.54 19.70 16.51
C ALA A 678 12.08 21.15 16.24
N ALA A 679 12.85 22.15 16.70
CA ALA A 679 12.41 23.54 16.73
C ALA A 679 12.17 24.15 15.33
N VAL A 680 12.89 23.69 14.31
CA VAL A 680 12.73 24.21 12.93
C VAL A 680 11.31 23.92 12.42
N GLU A 681 10.88 22.66 12.50
CA GLU A 681 9.55 22.25 12.02
C GLU A 681 8.42 22.85 12.86
N MET A 682 8.62 22.97 14.19
CA MET A 682 7.67 23.68 15.05
C MET A 682 7.54 25.15 14.65
N MET A 683 8.66 25.83 14.37
CA MET A 683 8.65 27.23 13.93
C MET A 683 7.90 27.40 12.62
N ASP A 684 8.20 26.59 11.60
CA ASP A 684 7.53 26.67 10.29
C ASP A 684 6.02 26.47 10.41
N ALA A 685 5.58 25.49 11.22
CA ALA A 685 4.16 25.26 11.46
C ALA A 685 3.50 26.41 12.22
N LEU A 686 4.17 26.97 13.24
CA LEU A 686 3.64 28.12 13.98
C LEU A 686 3.52 29.36 13.09
N LEU A 687 4.50 29.62 12.23
CA LEU A 687 4.46 30.70 11.25
C LEU A 687 3.30 30.51 10.26
N ALA A 688 3.04 29.28 9.81
CA ALA A 688 1.92 28.98 8.94
C ALA A 688 0.56 29.17 9.64
N VAL A 689 0.44 28.77 10.90
CA VAL A 689 -0.80 28.89 11.68
C VAL A 689 -1.10 30.35 12.05
N PHE A 690 -0.10 31.09 12.53
CA PHE A 690 -0.31 32.46 13.02
C PHE A 690 -0.18 33.53 11.92
N GLY A 691 0.52 33.24 10.82
CA GLY A 691 0.68 34.16 9.69
C GLY A 691 1.04 35.58 10.12
N ASP A 692 0.21 36.55 9.74
CA ASP A 692 0.45 37.96 10.03
C ASP A 692 0.31 38.37 11.49
N PHE A 693 -0.23 37.51 12.36
CA PHE A 693 -0.26 37.79 13.80
C PHE A 693 1.13 37.79 14.43
N VAL A 694 2.14 37.19 13.79
CA VAL A 694 3.51 37.11 14.32
C VAL A 694 4.26 38.44 14.17
N GLU A 695 4.64 39.06 15.28
CA GLU A 695 5.49 40.27 15.30
C GLU A 695 6.97 39.92 15.13
N GLY A 696 7.43 38.92 15.87
CA GLY A 696 8.82 38.48 15.88
C GLY A 696 8.97 37.09 16.44
N ALA A 697 10.01 36.40 15.97
CA ALA A 697 10.25 35.00 16.28
C ALA A 697 11.73 34.71 16.47
N VAL A 698 12.07 33.82 17.42
CA VAL A 698 13.45 33.35 17.64
C VAL A 698 13.48 31.83 17.57
N LEU A 699 14.41 31.31 16.78
CA LEU A 699 14.67 29.88 16.58
C LEU A 699 16.06 29.55 17.15
N LEU A 700 16.14 28.68 18.17
CA LEU A 700 17.39 28.19 18.73
C LEU A 700 17.54 26.68 18.51
N VAL A 701 18.56 26.30 17.74
CA VAL A 701 18.78 24.91 17.30
C VAL A 701 20.24 24.46 17.55
N PRO A 702 20.49 23.14 17.57
CA PRO A 702 21.85 22.59 17.62
C PRO A 702 22.74 23.10 16.48
N SER A 703 24.01 23.38 16.77
CA SER A 703 24.96 23.91 15.76
C SER A 703 25.17 22.95 14.58
N GLU A 704 24.91 21.65 14.75
CA GLU A 704 24.96 20.63 13.68
C GLU A 704 23.87 20.80 12.61
N LEU A 705 22.77 21.50 12.91
CA LEU A 705 21.71 21.76 11.94
C LEU A 705 22.04 22.94 11.00
N ARG A 706 23.14 23.67 11.24
CA ARG A 706 23.56 24.81 10.42
C ARG A 706 23.64 24.51 8.91
N PRO A 707 24.22 23.38 8.45
CA PRO A 707 24.25 23.08 7.02
C PRO A 707 22.87 22.87 6.41
N ARG A 708 21.89 22.36 7.17
CA ARG A 708 20.52 22.14 6.70
C ARG A 708 19.76 23.46 6.55
N LEU A 709 20.10 24.46 7.34
CA LEU A 709 19.44 25.77 7.32
C LEU A 709 19.99 26.74 6.27
N LEU A 710 21.06 26.38 5.53
CA LEU A 710 21.61 27.21 4.44
C LEU A 710 20.57 27.51 3.34
N ASN A 711 19.67 26.57 3.06
CA ASN A 711 18.63 26.69 2.04
C ASN A 711 17.22 26.85 2.63
N TRP A 712 17.12 27.06 3.95
CA TRP A 712 15.83 27.23 4.60
C TRP A 712 15.24 28.59 4.23
N ASN A 713 14.00 28.61 3.74
CA ASN A 713 13.31 29.82 3.30
C ASN A 713 12.86 30.65 4.51
N LYS A 714 13.83 31.36 5.08
CA LYS A 714 13.69 32.10 6.31
C LYS A 714 12.80 33.33 6.11
N SER A 715 11.71 33.41 6.88
CA SER A 715 10.95 34.66 7.03
C SER A 715 11.83 35.74 7.65
N ALA A 716 11.73 36.97 7.15
CA ALA A 716 12.47 38.13 7.68
C ALA A 716 12.18 38.39 9.18
N ARG A 717 11.06 37.87 9.71
CA ARG A 717 10.63 38.03 11.11
C ARG A 717 11.30 37.03 12.08
N VAL A 718 12.06 36.05 11.58
CA VAL A 718 12.70 35.02 12.41
C VAL A 718 14.17 35.34 12.62
N GLN A 719 14.66 35.27 13.86
CA GLN A 719 16.09 35.24 14.16
C GLN A 719 16.53 33.81 14.45
N VAL A 720 17.56 33.34 13.74
CA VAL A 720 18.12 32.01 13.93
C VAL A 720 19.36 32.11 14.78
N LEU A 721 19.37 31.36 15.87
CA LEU A 721 20.46 31.23 16.82
C LEU A 721 20.89 29.77 16.90
N PHE A 722 22.17 29.58 17.23
CA PHE A 722 22.77 28.26 17.31
C PHE A 722 23.36 28.05 18.70
N GLY A 723 23.50 26.79 19.10
CA GLY A 723 24.17 26.45 20.34
C GLY A 723 24.31 24.95 20.46
N GLY A 724 25.11 24.52 21.42
CA GLY A 724 25.34 23.13 21.73
C GLY A 724 26.11 22.35 20.66
N LYS A 725 26.79 21.30 21.07
CA LYS A 725 27.34 20.29 20.16
C LYS A 725 27.29 18.92 20.81
N GLY A 726 26.74 17.90 20.14
CA GLY A 726 26.59 16.54 20.66
C GLY A 726 25.81 16.50 21.99
N ASN A 727 24.70 17.24 22.08
CA ASN A 727 23.90 17.42 23.30
C ASN A 727 24.66 18.06 24.50
N MET A 728 25.82 18.66 24.27
CA MET A 728 26.60 19.38 25.30
C MET A 728 26.54 20.89 25.09
N ALA A 729 26.42 21.64 26.20
CA ALA A 729 26.44 23.10 26.18
C ALA A 729 27.83 23.66 25.80
N ASN A 730 27.84 24.78 25.08
CA ASN A 730 29.05 25.47 24.63
C ASN A 730 28.92 27.01 24.82
N LEU A 731 29.97 27.76 24.49
CA LEU A 731 29.96 29.23 24.58
C LEU A 731 28.88 29.87 23.70
N GLU A 732 28.65 29.32 22.51
CA GLU A 732 27.60 29.76 21.59
C GLU A 732 26.19 29.65 22.22
N SER A 733 25.98 28.61 23.04
CA SER A 733 24.73 28.42 23.81
C SER A 733 24.47 29.57 24.77
N ILE A 734 25.51 30.06 25.46
CA ILE A 734 25.40 31.20 26.38
C ILE A 734 25.08 32.48 25.60
N GLN A 735 25.80 32.74 24.50
CA GLN A 735 25.62 33.93 23.68
C GLN A 735 24.20 33.99 23.11
N SER A 736 23.72 32.87 22.58
CA SER A 736 22.35 32.73 22.07
C SER A 736 21.31 32.88 23.17
N THR A 737 21.53 32.28 24.35
CA THR A 737 20.63 32.44 25.50
C THR A 737 20.59 33.89 26.00
N THR A 738 21.74 34.57 26.05
CA THR A 738 21.83 35.98 26.44
C THR A 738 21.03 36.84 25.46
N THR A 739 21.21 36.61 24.16
CA THR A 739 20.45 37.27 23.10
C THR A 739 18.95 37.07 23.30
N ILE A 740 18.50 35.83 23.54
CA ILE A 740 17.08 35.52 23.81
C ILE A 740 16.58 36.30 25.03
N LEU A 741 17.34 36.35 26.12
CA LEU A 741 16.93 37.07 27.33
C LEU A 741 16.79 38.57 27.09
N ASP A 742 17.68 39.16 26.31
CA ASP A 742 17.60 40.57 25.93
C ASP A 742 16.36 40.85 25.08
N TYR A 743 16.02 39.97 24.13
CA TYR A 743 14.76 40.06 23.36
C TYR A 743 13.54 39.95 24.26
N VAL A 744 13.47 38.91 25.09
CA VAL A 744 12.33 38.64 25.98
C VAL A 744 12.08 39.81 26.93
N ARG A 745 13.15 40.44 27.45
CA ARG A 745 13.05 41.61 28.35
C ARG A 745 12.63 42.89 27.61
N ALA A 746 13.03 43.05 26.35
CA ALA A 746 12.76 44.25 25.56
C ALA A 746 11.32 44.32 25.03
N ILE A 747 10.64 43.19 24.89
CA ILE A 747 9.26 43.13 24.36
C ILE A 747 8.29 43.81 25.33
N ARG A 748 7.66 44.90 24.86
CA ARG A 748 6.64 45.66 25.61
C ARG A 748 5.24 45.34 25.09
N HIS A 749 4.35 44.94 25.99
CA HIS A 749 2.93 44.66 25.73
C HIS A 749 2.62 43.64 24.61
N PRO A 750 3.24 42.44 24.59
CA PRO A 750 2.81 41.38 23.69
C PRO A 750 1.41 40.91 24.09
N ASP A 751 0.61 40.46 23.12
CA ASP A 751 -0.68 39.85 23.42
C ASP A 751 -0.47 38.48 24.07
N ILE A 752 0.30 37.65 23.37
CA ILE A 752 0.61 36.27 23.74
C ILE A 752 2.06 35.97 23.37
N PHE A 753 2.72 35.21 24.23
CA PHE A 753 4.02 34.60 23.95
C PHE A 753 3.87 33.08 23.81
N ILE A 754 4.27 32.53 22.66
CA ILE A 754 4.25 31.08 22.42
C ILE A 754 5.66 30.53 22.50
N PHE A 755 5.86 29.58 23.41
CA PHE A 755 7.08 28.79 23.52
C PHE A 755 6.86 27.45 22.82
N ALA A 756 7.87 26.97 22.09
CA ALA A 756 7.86 25.63 21.51
C ALA A 756 9.15 24.93 21.94
N ILE A 757 9.05 23.91 22.79
CA ILE A 757 10.18 23.27 23.44
C ILE A 757 10.22 21.80 23.07
N SER A 758 11.38 21.35 22.60
CA SER A 758 11.64 19.95 22.28
C SER A 758 12.97 19.48 22.88
N GLY A 759 13.27 18.20 22.68
CA GLY A 759 14.50 17.58 23.14
C GLY A 759 15.77 18.35 22.78
N GLY A 760 16.76 18.31 23.68
CA GLY A 760 18.02 19.05 23.57
C GLY A 760 17.99 20.49 24.09
N ALA A 761 16.83 21.05 24.43
CA ALA A 761 16.71 22.41 24.97
C ALA A 761 17.59 22.68 26.21
N SER A 762 17.84 21.66 27.04
CA SER A 762 18.71 21.77 28.22
C SER A 762 20.15 22.19 27.91
N ALA A 763 20.68 21.79 26.76
CA ALA A 763 22.02 22.11 26.27
C ALA A 763 22.07 23.42 25.48
N LEU A 764 20.92 23.85 24.94
CA LEU A 764 20.77 25.07 24.15
C LEU A 764 20.50 26.30 25.03
N LEU A 765 19.52 26.22 25.95
CA LEU A 765 19.15 27.29 26.88
C LEU A 765 20.04 27.23 28.14
N VAL A 766 21.16 27.94 28.08
CA VAL A 766 22.22 27.90 29.08
C VAL A 766 22.54 29.31 29.56
N ALA A 767 22.09 29.61 30.78
CA ALA A 767 22.50 30.79 31.53
C ALA A 767 22.86 30.34 32.96
N PRO A 768 24.16 30.24 33.31
CA PRO A 768 24.61 30.05 34.69
C PRO A 768 24.20 31.23 35.58
N ALA A 769 23.80 30.97 36.82
CA ALA A 769 23.47 32.05 37.77
C ALA A 769 24.75 32.70 38.32
N ALA A 770 24.87 34.03 38.22
CA ALA A 770 26.02 34.74 38.77
C ALA A 770 26.20 34.45 40.29
N PRO A 771 27.43 34.21 40.78
CA PRO A 771 28.73 34.35 40.10
C PRO A 771 29.26 33.09 39.38
N VAL A 772 28.44 32.06 39.15
CA VAL A 772 28.89 30.77 38.57
C VAL A 772 29.21 30.89 37.08
N THR A 773 30.34 30.33 36.67
CA THR A 773 30.75 30.25 35.26
C THR A 773 30.24 28.98 34.56
N LEU A 774 30.24 28.97 33.22
CA LEU A 774 29.92 27.74 32.46
C LEU A 774 30.88 26.60 32.78
N THR A 775 32.17 26.90 32.91
CA THR A 775 33.21 25.91 33.21
C THR A 775 32.93 25.22 34.53
N GLU A 776 32.59 25.97 35.58
CA GLU A 776 32.22 25.42 36.89
C GLU A 776 30.94 24.58 36.81
N LYS A 777 29.92 25.06 36.09
CA LYS A 777 28.66 24.33 35.89
C LYS A 777 28.87 23.00 35.15
N LEU A 778 29.70 22.97 34.12
CA LEU A 778 30.06 21.75 33.37
C LEU A 778 30.92 20.80 34.22
N HIS A 779 31.87 21.35 34.98
CA HIS A 779 32.70 20.57 35.88
C HIS A 779 31.86 19.86 36.95
N LEU A 780 30.96 20.57 37.61
CA LEU A 780 30.06 20.02 38.62
C LEU A 780 29.12 18.95 38.04
N THR A 781 28.58 19.20 36.84
CA THR A 781 27.75 18.22 36.13
C THR A 781 28.55 16.94 35.86
N THR A 782 29.81 17.07 35.45
CA THR A 782 30.71 15.92 35.22
C THR A 782 31.01 15.16 36.51
N MET A 783 31.24 15.86 37.62
CA MET A 783 31.47 15.23 38.94
C MET A 783 30.25 14.42 39.39
N LEU A 784 29.04 14.99 39.27
CA LEU A 784 27.79 14.31 39.60
C LEU A 784 27.59 13.04 38.74
N MET A 785 27.81 13.13 37.42
CA MET A 785 27.74 11.96 36.53
C MET A 785 28.74 10.86 36.96
N ARG A 786 29.99 11.23 37.26
CA ARG A 786 31.03 10.28 37.70
C ARG A 786 30.73 9.64 39.05
N SER A 787 30.01 10.34 39.92
CA SER A 787 29.55 9.80 41.22
C SER A 787 28.36 8.85 41.12
N GLY A 788 27.82 8.62 39.91
CA GLY A 788 26.64 7.78 39.69
C GLY A 788 25.34 8.44 40.18
N ALA A 789 25.30 9.77 40.25
CA ALA A 789 24.09 10.48 40.66
C ALA A 789 22.97 10.28 39.62
N PRO A 790 21.72 10.01 40.06
CA PRO A 790 20.60 9.85 39.14
C PRO A 790 20.26 11.17 38.46
N ILE A 791 19.62 11.12 37.29
CA ILE A 791 19.34 12.30 36.46
C ILE A 791 18.52 13.37 37.20
N GLN A 792 17.64 12.97 38.12
CA GLN A 792 16.87 13.87 38.97
C GLN A 792 17.78 14.69 39.89
N ALA A 793 18.80 14.05 40.48
CA ALA A 793 19.80 14.74 41.31
C ALA A 793 20.63 15.73 40.48
N LEU A 794 21.02 15.35 39.26
CA LEU A 794 21.68 16.26 38.32
C LEU A 794 20.80 17.46 37.98
N ASN A 795 19.54 17.23 37.62
CA ASN A 795 18.62 18.28 37.20
C ASN A 795 18.30 19.25 38.34
N THR A 796 18.23 18.74 39.58
CA THR A 796 18.07 19.56 40.79
C THR A 796 19.21 20.58 40.92
N VAL A 797 20.46 20.11 40.88
CA VAL A 797 21.64 20.99 40.99
C VAL A 797 21.78 21.91 39.77
N ARG A 798 21.55 21.38 38.55
CA ARG A 798 21.65 22.17 37.30
C ARG A 798 20.61 23.28 37.22
N GLY A 799 19.41 23.04 37.75
CA GLY A 799 18.31 24.00 37.85
C GLY A 799 18.63 25.12 38.84
N ALA A 800 19.07 24.76 40.06
CA ALA A 800 19.47 25.72 41.10
C ALA A 800 20.57 26.69 40.65
N LEU A 801 21.47 26.23 39.77
CA LEU A 801 22.57 27.02 39.21
C LEU A 801 22.24 27.65 37.85
N SER A 802 20.97 27.89 37.53
CA SER A 802 20.57 28.45 36.24
C SER A 802 19.65 29.67 36.38
N GLU A 803 19.81 30.63 35.47
CA GLU A 803 18.89 31.78 35.36
C GLU A 803 17.64 31.48 34.51
N VAL A 804 17.71 30.49 33.62
CA VAL A 804 16.64 30.20 32.65
C VAL A 804 15.84 28.93 32.91
N LYS A 805 16.37 28.00 33.71
CA LYS A 805 15.69 26.74 34.08
C LYS A 805 14.75 26.98 35.26
N SER A 806 13.90 26.01 35.58
CA SER A 806 12.98 26.06 36.73
C SER A 806 12.10 27.31 36.72
N GLY A 807 11.53 27.64 35.56
CA GLY A 807 10.69 28.83 35.36
C GLY A 807 11.46 30.14 35.16
N GLY A 808 12.80 30.11 35.12
CA GLY A 808 13.63 31.32 35.01
C GLY A 808 13.45 32.10 33.70
N LEU A 809 13.18 31.41 32.58
CA LEU A 809 12.87 32.08 31.31
C LEU A 809 11.52 32.81 31.39
N LEU A 810 10.51 32.18 31.99
CA LEU A 810 9.21 32.79 32.24
C LEU A 810 9.30 34.04 33.13
N GLN A 811 10.24 34.06 34.10
CA GLN A 811 10.50 35.24 34.95
C GLN A 811 11.07 36.44 34.19
N CYS A 812 11.63 36.24 33.00
CA CYS A 812 12.18 37.32 32.19
C CYS A 812 11.11 38.08 31.39
N LEU A 813 9.89 37.55 31.31
CA LEU A 813 8.76 38.22 30.68
C LEU A 813 8.24 39.38 31.54
N GLN A 814 7.65 40.38 30.88
CA GLN A 814 6.97 41.47 31.57
C GLN A 814 5.77 40.95 32.39
N PRO A 815 5.45 41.56 33.56
CA PRO A 815 4.30 41.15 34.35
C PRO A 815 2.99 41.20 33.55
N GLY A 816 2.16 40.16 33.67
CA GLY A 816 0.84 40.09 33.04
C GLY A 816 0.80 39.58 31.59
N VAL A 817 1.94 39.19 31.00
CA VAL A 817 1.96 38.55 29.67
C VAL A 817 1.29 37.18 29.71
N VAL A 818 0.34 36.95 28.80
CA VAL A 818 -0.28 35.63 28.61
C VAL A 818 0.66 34.76 27.78
N SER A 819 0.82 33.49 28.14
CA SER A 819 1.76 32.60 27.46
C SER A 819 1.22 31.18 27.33
N ALA A 820 1.69 30.47 26.32
CA ALA A 820 1.49 29.03 26.18
C ALA A 820 2.78 28.36 25.71
N SER A 821 3.07 27.18 26.23
CA SER A 821 4.23 26.37 25.85
C SER A 821 3.77 25.08 25.21
N LEU A 822 4.18 24.84 23.97
CA LEU A 822 4.01 23.58 23.24
C LEU A 822 5.23 22.71 23.49
N ILE A 823 5.03 21.53 24.07
CA ILE A 823 6.11 20.66 24.52
C ILE A 823 6.05 19.33 23.78
N LEU A 824 7.18 18.96 23.17
CA LEU A 824 7.43 17.62 22.67
C LEU A 824 8.34 16.88 23.67
N SER A 825 7.83 15.82 24.29
CA SER A 825 8.51 15.12 25.38
C SER A 825 9.48 14.06 24.87
N ASP A 826 10.74 14.18 25.27
CA ASP A 826 11.81 13.19 25.08
C ASP A 826 12.23 12.50 26.39
N ILE A 827 11.35 12.51 27.41
CA ILE A 827 11.65 11.94 28.75
C ILE A 827 10.53 10.99 29.17
N ILE A 828 10.91 9.82 29.70
CA ILE A 828 9.99 8.83 30.24
C ILE A 828 9.04 9.46 31.28
N GLY A 829 7.73 9.22 31.10
CA GLY A 829 6.68 9.70 32.01
C GLY A 829 6.28 11.16 31.81
N ASP A 830 6.82 11.83 30.78
CA ASP A 830 6.50 13.22 30.40
C ASP A 830 6.54 14.29 31.52
N PRO A 831 7.55 14.28 32.41
CA PRO A 831 7.66 15.26 33.49
C PRO A 831 8.02 16.64 32.94
N ILE A 832 7.02 17.49 32.68
CA ILE A 832 7.17 18.82 32.07
C ILE A 832 8.22 19.72 32.74
N HIS A 833 8.43 19.57 34.06
CA HIS A 833 9.42 20.35 34.82
C HIS A 833 10.88 19.92 34.55
N MET A 834 11.10 18.72 34.00
CA MET A 834 12.43 18.23 33.61
C MET A 834 12.76 18.46 32.14
N ILE A 835 11.74 18.54 31.26
CA ILE A 835 11.93 18.74 29.81
C ILE A 835 12.57 20.11 29.59
N GLY A 836 13.78 20.12 28.99
CA GLY A 836 14.59 21.35 28.86
C GLY A 836 15.00 22.01 30.20
N GLY A 837 14.81 21.33 31.33
CA GLY A 837 14.94 21.92 32.67
C GLY A 837 13.76 22.82 33.07
N GLY A 838 12.59 22.65 32.46
CA GLY A 838 11.36 23.35 32.82
C GLY A 838 11.45 24.88 32.76
N PRO A 839 11.95 25.49 31.67
CA PRO A 839 12.20 26.94 31.62
C PRO A 839 10.91 27.79 31.70
N THR A 840 9.78 27.21 31.33
CA THR A 840 8.43 27.83 31.33
C THR A 840 7.51 27.25 32.39
N VAL A 841 8.01 26.34 33.24
CA VAL A 841 7.20 25.70 34.29
C VAL A 841 7.40 26.49 35.60
N PRO A 842 6.34 27.06 36.19
CA PRO A 842 6.44 27.72 37.49
C PRO A 842 6.93 26.72 38.54
N CYS A 843 8.11 26.95 39.11
CA CYS A 843 8.72 26.05 40.09
C CYS A 843 9.48 26.84 41.16
N GLU A 844 9.34 26.45 42.43
CA GLU A 844 10.19 26.96 43.51
C GLU A 844 11.54 26.27 43.45
N THR A 845 12.59 27.06 43.24
CA THR A 845 13.95 26.51 43.19
C THR A 845 14.48 26.32 44.61
N GLN A 846 14.46 25.07 45.11
CA GLN A 846 14.95 24.74 46.44
C GLN A 846 16.48 24.57 46.45
N HIS A 847 17.20 25.65 46.76
CA HIS A 847 18.66 25.63 46.79
C HIS A 847 19.20 24.69 47.90
N SER A 848 18.44 24.53 48.99
CA SER A 848 18.72 23.55 50.06
C SER A 848 18.74 22.10 49.57
N GLU A 849 17.87 21.74 48.63
CA GLU A 849 17.83 20.40 48.05
C GLU A 849 19.06 20.12 47.18
N ALA A 850 19.50 21.11 46.40
CA ALA A 850 20.75 21.02 45.64
C ALA A 850 21.98 20.86 46.55
N ILE A 851 22.02 21.55 47.69
CA ILE A 851 23.06 21.37 48.72
C ILE A 851 23.01 19.94 49.28
N ALA A 852 21.82 19.45 49.63
CA ALA A 852 21.63 18.10 50.16
C ALA A 852 22.07 17.02 49.15
N VAL A 853 21.79 17.20 47.86
CA VAL A 853 22.29 16.34 46.78
C VAL A 853 23.82 16.33 46.77
N LEU A 854 24.46 17.50 46.76
CA LEU A 854 25.92 17.59 46.73
C LEU A 854 26.59 16.98 47.97
N GLN A 855 25.97 17.11 49.14
CA GLN A 855 26.43 16.47 50.37
C GLN A 855 26.25 14.96 50.33
N ARG A 856 25.10 14.47 49.84
CA ARG A 856 24.81 13.03 49.71
C ARG A 856 25.82 12.30 48.84
N PHE A 857 26.32 12.95 47.79
CA PHE A 857 27.35 12.39 46.90
C PHE A 857 28.79 12.73 47.33
N GLY A 858 28.99 13.35 48.49
CA GLY A 858 30.32 13.71 49.01
C GLY A 858 31.06 14.75 48.16
N LEU A 859 30.33 15.54 47.37
CA LEU A 859 30.91 16.52 46.44
C LEU A 859 31.00 17.92 47.05
N TRP A 860 30.16 18.23 48.05
CA TRP A 860 29.99 19.57 48.61
C TRP A 860 31.31 20.28 48.97
N ASP A 861 32.23 19.58 49.62
CA ASP A 861 33.48 20.18 50.08
C ASP A 861 34.40 20.57 48.91
N GLY A 862 34.36 19.80 47.82
CA GLY A 862 35.13 20.02 46.58
C GLY A 862 34.51 21.01 45.60
N VAL A 863 33.35 21.61 45.92
CA VAL A 863 32.70 22.63 45.09
C VAL A 863 33.36 24.00 45.29
N SER A 864 33.48 24.79 44.21
CA SER A 864 34.07 26.13 44.24
C SER A 864 33.24 27.15 45.05
N ASP A 865 33.90 28.20 45.56
CA ASP A 865 33.24 29.26 46.33
C ASP A 865 32.12 29.98 45.57
N PRO A 866 32.23 30.28 44.25
CA PRO A 866 31.12 30.85 43.47
C PRO A 866 29.86 29.99 43.48
N VAL A 867 30.01 28.67 43.40
CA VAL A 867 28.87 27.74 43.41
C VAL A 867 28.29 27.62 44.82
N LYS A 868 29.13 27.55 45.86
CA LYS A 868 28.66 27.59 47.26
C LYS A 868 27.91 28.89 47.56
N ALA A 869 28.41 30.02 47.08
CA ALA A 869 27.76 31.33 47.21
C ALA A 869 26.40 31.36 46.50
N ALA A 870 26.32 30.86 45.26
CA ALA A 870 25.07 30.79 44.50
C ALA A 870 24.01 29.89 45.17
N LEU A 871 24.41 28.76 45.75
CA LEU A 871 23.51 27.84 46.45
C LEU A 871 23.12 28.30 47.86
N SER A 872 23.91 29.18 48.48
CA SER A 872 23.64 29.69 49.83
C SER A 872 22.66 30.87 49.86
N VAL A 873 22.19 31.34 48.70
CA VAL A 873 21.15 32.39 48.61
C VAL A 873 19.80 31.80 49.06
N THR A 874 19.02 32.54 49.85
CA THR A 874 17.65 32.16 50.22
C THR A 874 16.82 31.82 48.99
N SER A 875 16.05 30.73 49.06
CA SER A 875 15.24 30.20 47.97
C SER A 875 14.54 31.29 47.17
N ARG A 876 14.68 31.27 45.84
CA ARG A 876 13.80 32.07 44.96
C ARG A 876 12.38 31.54 45.12
N LYS A 877 11.50 32.33 45.76
CA LYS A 877 10.06 32.02 45.87
C LYS A 877 9.45 31.79 44.49
N ALA A 878 8.40 30.98 44.41
CA ALA A 878 7.62 30.83 43.18
C ALA A 878 7.21 32.22 42.66
N PRO A 879 7.15 32.42 41.34
CA PRO A 879 6.92 33.74 40.78
C PRO A 879 5.56 34.31 41.24
N THR A 880 5.55 35.45 41.95
CA THR A 880 4.31 36.11 42.41
C THR A 880 3.75 37.13 41.39
N LYS A 881 4.41 37.34 40.24
CA LYS A 881 4.09 38.37 39.23
C LYS A 881 4.04 37.84 37.79
N VAL A 882 3.76 36.56 37.59
CA VAL A 882 3.70 35.94 36.25
C VAL A 882 2.25 36.00 35.73
N GLY A 883 2.07 36.30 34.44
CA GLY A 883 0.76 36.22 33.79
C GLY A 883 0.28 34.77 33.63
N SER A 884 -0.87 34.54 33.00
CA SER A 884 -1.38 33.17 32.79
C SER A 884 -0.46 32.40 31.84
N ILE A 885 0.01 31.21 32.26
CA ILE A 885 0.83 30.29 31.44
C ILE A 885 0.17 28.91 31.41
N GLU A 886 0.07 28.32 30.23
CA GLU A 886 -0.28 26.90 30.05
C GLU A 886 0.89 26.14 29.42
N ASN A 887 1.28 25.01 30.03
CA ASN A 887 2.31 24.12 29.50
C ASN A 887 1.62 22.86 28.94
N ILE A 888 1.69 22.67 27.62
CA ILE A 888 0.84 21.75 26.87
C ILE A 888 1.73 20.73 26.17
N LEU A 889 1.57 19.45 26.54
CA LEU A 889 2.21 18.34 25.84
C LEU A 889 1.46 18.07 24.53
N ILE A 890 2.12 18.29 23.40
CA ILE A 890 1.52 18.05 22.07
C ILE A 890 2.02 16.76 21.42
N GLY A 891 3.09 16.15 21.95
CA GLY A 891 3.56 14.85 21.48
C GLY A 891 4.51 14.20 22.48
N ASN A 892 4.42 12.87 22.55
CA ASN A 892 5.19 12.00 23.44
C ASN A 892 5.27 10.57 22.87
N ASN A 893 5.98 9.68 23.58
CA ASN A 893 6.13 8.29 23.18
C ASN A 893 4.79 7.52 23.22
N THR A 894 3.91 7.87 24.16
CA THR A 894 2.57 7.26 24.27
C THR A 894 1.74 7.49 23.01
N LEU A 895 1.78 8.69 22.43
CA LEU A 895 1.12 9.00 21.16
C LEU A 895 1.67 8.15 20.02
N ALA A 896 3.01 8.05 19.90
CA ALA A 896 3.65 7.21 18.90
C ALA A 896 3.22 5.74 19.03
N LEU A 897 3.20 5.19 20.26
CA LEU A 897 2.77 3.82 20.53
C LEU A 897 1.30 3.57 20.22
N ARG A 898 0.40 4.51 20.55
CA ARG A 898 -1.02 4.41 20.20
C ARG A 898 -1.22 4.40 18.69
N THR A 899 -0.47 5.20 17.95
CA THR A 899 -0.53 5.16 16.48
C THR A 899 0.05 3.86 15.92
N CYS A 900 1.17 3.36 16.47
CA CYS A 900 1.66 2.03 16.11
C CYS A 900 0.60 0.94 16.38
N GLN A 901 -0.09 1.03 17.51
CA GLN A 901 -1.15 0.09 17.88
C GLN A 901 -2.28 0.13 16.86
N GLN A 902 -2.76 1.32 16.52
CA GLN A 902 -3.82 1.50 15.53
C GLN A 902 -3.38 0.98 14.14
N ALA A 903 -2.16 1.28 13.71
CA ALA A 903 -1.61 0.78 12.46
C ALA A 903 -1.50 -0.76 12.45
N ALA A 904 -1.15 -1.38 13.58
CA ALA A 904 -1.11 -2.84 13.69
C ALA A 904 -2.51 -3.47 13.60
N LEU A 905 -3.51 -2.86 14.25
CA LEU A 905 -4.92 -3.28 14.17
C LEU A 905 -5.46 -3.21 12.74
N GLU A 906 -5.20 -2.10 12.03
CA GLU A 906 -5.58 -1.92 10.63
C GLU A 906 -4.91 -2.93 9.69
N LEU A 907 -3.77 -3.48 10.09
CA LEU A 907 -3.04 -4.53 9.35
C LEU A 907 -3.47 -5.95 9.76
N GLY A 908 -4.49 -6.10 10.59
CA GLY A 908 -5.07 -7.39 10.98
C GLY A 908 -4.37 -8.07 12.16
N TYR A 909 -3.49 -7.38 12.88
CA TYR A 909 -2.81 -7.92 14.05
C TYR A 909 -3.57 -7.56 15.32
N GLN A 910 -3.72 -8.53 16.21
CA GLN A 910 -4.02 -8.22 17.61
C GLN A 910 -2.78 -7.61 18.27
N THR A 911 -2.97 -6.64 19.15
CA THR A 911 -1.85 -5.83 19.64
C THR A 911 -2.01 -5.39 21.08
N LEU A 912 -0.87 -5.23 21.75
CA LEU A 912 -0.78 -4.81 23.13
C LEU A 912 0.44 -3.89 23.31
N ILE A 913 0.19 -2.72 23.90
CA ILE A 913 1.27 -1.86 24.42
C ILE A 913 1.69 -2.42 25.77
N LEU A 914 2.90 -3.00 25.83
CA LEU A 914 3.49 -3.58 27.03
C LEU A 914 3.84 -2.50 28.05
N THR A 915 4.45 -1.40 27.59
CA THR A 915 4.84 -0.25 28.41
C THR A 915 5.23 0.93 27.53
N ALA A 916 4.98 2.15 28.01
CA ALA A 916 5.52 3.41 27.45
C ALA A 916 6.66 3.98 28.33
N SER A 917 7.17 3.16 29.25
CA SER A 917 8.18 3.54 30.25
C SER A 917 9.25 2.46 30.37
N LEU A 918 9.64 1.86 29.24
CA LEU A 918 10.76 0.94 29.21
C LEU A 918 12.05 1.68 29.59
N ASP A 919 12.72 1.22 30.65
CA ASP A 919 13.96 1.78 31.17
C ASP A 919 14.88 0.63 31.64
N GLY A 920 16.16 0.91 31.82
CA GLY A 920 17.18 -0.02 32.28
C GLY A 920 18.06 -0.58 31.17
N ASP A 921 18.75 -1.68 31.46
CA ASP A 921 19.74 -2.28 30.55
C ASP A 921 19.08 -2.91 29.31
N SER A 922 19.55 -2.54 28.13
CA SER A 922 19.04 -2.98 26.82
C SER A 922 19.10 -4.51 26.65
N ARG A 923 20.11 -5.19 27.19
CA ARG A 923 20.25 -6.66 27.11
C ARG A 923 19.27 -7.37 28.05
N LEU A 924 19.01 -6.82 29.23
CA LEU A 924 18.03 -7.39 30.17
C LEU A 924 16.60 -7.26 29.64
N ALA A 925 16.25 -6.11 29.05
CA ALA A 925 14.95 -5.92 28.39
C ALA A 925 14.79 -6.88 27.22
N SER A 926 15.85 -7.03 26.41
CA SER A 926 15.91 -7.96 25.29
C SER A 926 15.69 -9.42 25.69
N ALA A 927 16.34 -9.88 26.77
CA ALA A 927 16.23 -11.24 27.26
C ALA A 927 14.79 -11.63 27.61
N LYS A 928 14.03 -10.73 28.23
CA LYS A 928 12.61 -10.94 28.58
C LYS A 928 11.73 -11.08 27.33
N LEU A 929 11.96 -10.27 26.29
CA LEU A 929 11.22 -10.37 25.03
C LEU A 929 11.57 -11.66 24.28
N ALA A 930 12.84 -12.07 24.28
CA ALA A 930 13.27 -13.32 23.67
C ALA A 930 12.69 -14.55 24.38
N GLU A 931 12.59 -14.50 25.72
CA GLU A 931 11.93 -15.53 26.52
C GLU A 931 10.46 -15.67 26.18
N LEU A 932 9.74 -14.54 26.07
CA LEU A 932 8.35 -14.54 25.62
C LEU A 932 8.21 -15.17 24.22
N ALA A 933 9.02 -14.75 23.25
CA ALA A 933 8.97 -15.28 21.89
C ALA A 933 9.19 -16.81 21.88
N ARG A 934 10.16 -17.33 22.64
CA ARG A 934 10.36 -18.79 22.80
C ARG A 934 9.16 -19.48 23.45
N ALA A 935 8.57 -18.88 24.48
CA ALA A 935 7.41 -19.42 25.17
C ALA A 935 6.18 -19.49 24.24
N VAL A 936 5.95 -18.46 23.41
CA VAL A 936 4.90 -18.43 22.39
C VAL A 936 5.12 -19.51 21.33
N ILE A 937 6.34 -19.63 20.80
CA ILE A 937 6.69 -20.69 19.83
C ILE A 937 6.40 -22.07 20.43
N SER A 938 6.80 -22.29 21.69
CA SER A 938 6.56 -23.55 22.40
C SER A 938 5.07 -23.82 22.63
N TYR A 939 4.31 -22.80 22.99
CA TYR A 939 2.86 -22.88 23.17
C TYR A 939 2.14 -23.23 21.87
N ARG A 940 2.43 -22.53 20.76
CA ARG A 940 1.85 -22.78 19.43
C ARG A 940 2.15 -24.19 18.91
N ASN A 941 3.34 -24.71 19.21
CA ASN A 941 3.74 -26.06 18.84
C ASN A 941 3.20 -27.15 19.77
N GLY A 942 2.43 -26.79 20.80
CA GLY A 942 1.83 -27.73 21.75
C GLY A 942 2.82 -28.36 22.73
N THR A 943 4.08 -27.91 22.80
CA THR A 943 5.06 -28.42 23.77
C THR A 943 4.81 -27.87 25.18
N VAL A 944 4.15 -26.71 25.28
CA VAL A 944 3.70 -26.11 26.54
C VAL A 944 2.20 -25.85 26.44
N LYS A 945 1.42 -26.29 27.44
CA LYS A 945 -0.05 -26.11 27.46
C LYS A 945 -0.51 -24.82 28.13
N THR A 946 0.34 -24.21 28.95
CA THR A 946 0.05 -22.94 29.63
C THR A 946 0.34 -21.76 28.71
N PRO A 947 -0.62 -20.85 28.50
CA PRO A 947 -0.39 -19.67 27.68
C PRO A 947 0.67 -18.77 28.33
N PRO A 948 1.61 -18.22 27.54
CA PRO A 948 2.62 -17.31 28.07
C PRO A 948 2.00 -16.00 28.58
N HIS A 949 2.70 -15.35 29.51
CA HIS A 949 2.31 -14.05 30.04
C HIS A 949 3.23 -12.96 29.47
N PRO A 950 2.69 -11.81 29.01
CA PRO A 950 3.52 -10.72 28.51
C PRO A 950 4.41 -10.13 29.63
N PRO A 951 5.69 -9.81 29.36
CA PRO A 951 6.54 -9.11 30.32
C PRO A 951 6.12 -7.64 30.46
N PHE A 952 6.59 -6.99 31.52
CA PHE A 952 6.45 -5.54 31.79
C PHE A 952 5.04 -5.03 32.15
N LEU A 953 4.03 -5.90 32.18
CA LEU A 953 2.69 -5.52 32.66
C LEU A 953 2.68 -5.33 34.19
N PRO A 954 1.96 -4.31 34.70
CA PRO A 954 1.90 -3.98 36.12
C PRO A 954 1.07 -4.98 36.95
N ASP A 955 0.15 -5.72 36.32
CA ASP A 955 -0.70 -6.74 36.96
C ASP A 955 -0.47 -8.10 36.29
N GLN A 956 -0.02 -9.08 37.09
CA GLN A 956 0.23 -10.47 36.63
C GLN A 956 -0.93 -11.42 36.95
N SER A 957 -2.03 -10.92 37.52
CA SER A 957 -3.15 -11.74 38.00
C SER A 957 -4.28 -11.95 36.99
N HIS A 958 -4.25 -11.25 35.85
CA HIS A 958 -5.25 -11.36 34.78
C HIS A 958 -4.75 -12.20 33.58
N PRO A 959 -5.62 -13.01 32.94
CA PRO A 959 -5.25 -13.73 31.72
C PRO A 959 -4.86 -12.77 30.59
N SER A 960 -3.88 -13.17 29.77
CA SER A 960 -3.41 -12.39 28.63
C SER A 960 -4.58 -12.01 27.70
N PRO A 961 -4.71 -10.73 27.28
CA PRO A 961 -5.73 -10.32 26.31
C PRO A 961 -5.41 -10.77 24.88
N ILE A 962 -4.21 -11.31 24.64
CA ILE A 962 -3.74 -11.78 23.33
C ILE A 962 -3.98 -13.29 23.21
N ASN A 963 -4.63 -13.70 22.13
CA ASN A 963 -4.69 -15.09 21.71
C ASN A 963 -3.40 -15.44 20.94
N TRP A 964 -2.50 -16.13 21.65
CA TRP A 964 -1.18 -16.50 21.13
C TRP A 964 -1.21 -17.41 19.89
N ASN A 965 -2.34 -17.97 19.49
CA ASN A 965 -2.47 -18.80 18.28
C ASN A 965 -2.77 -17.99 17.00
N HIS A 966 -2.93 -16.67 17.10
CA HIS A 966 -3.14 -15.77 15.96
C HIS A 966 -1.97 -14.80 15.80
N PRO A 967 -1.85 -14.12 14.64
CA PRO A 967 -0.85 -13.09 14.43
C PRO A 967 -1.00 -11.93 15.42
N PHE A 968 0.09 -11.49 16.03
CA PHE A 968 0.09 -10.41 17.01
C PHE A 968 1.27 -9.45 16.88
N CYS A 969 1.10 -8.24 17.42
CA CYS A 969 2.10 -7.19 17.48
C CYS A 969 2.20 -6.61 18.89
N LEU A 970 3.31 -6.84 19.58
CA LEU A 970 3.58 -6.26 20.89
C LEU A 970 4.44 -5.01 20.73
N LEU A 971 4.06 -3.97 21.46
CA LEU A 971 4.67 -2.65 21.38
C LEU A 971 5.24 -2.26 22.73
N ALA A 972 6.46 -1.76 22.76
CA ALA A 972 7.03 -1.12 23.94
C ALA A 972 7.74 0.17 23.52
N GLY A 973 7.83 1.12 24.43
CA GLY A 973 8.57 2.35 24.21
C GLY A 973 9.08 2.93 25.52
N GLY A 974 10.05 3.82 25.39
CA GLY A 974 10.85 4.34 26.49
C GLY A 974 12.29 4.56 26.03
N GLU A 975 13.23 4.56 26.97
CA GLU A 975 14.64 4.81 26.68
C GLU A 975 15.52 3.86 27.50
N THR A 976 16.13 2.88 26.82
CA THR A 976 17.04 1.94 27.47
C THR A 976 18.46 2.49 27.56
N THR A 977 19.34 1.80 28.27
CA THR A 977 20.75 2.16 28.38
C THR A 977 21.65 0.96 28.07
N THR A 978 22.84 1.27 27.55
CA THR A 978 23.91 0.30 27.32
C THR A 978 25.07 0.66 28.24
N LYS A 979 25.61 -0.35 28.93
CA LYS A 979 26.91 -0.21 29.60
C LYS A 979 28.04 -0.36 28.58
N VAL A 980 28.76 0.73 28.33
CA VAL A 980 29.90 0.74 27.41
C VAL A 980 31.12 0.17 28.12
N THR A 981 31.61 -0.98 27.65
CA THR A 981 32.81 -1.66 28.14
C THR A 981 33.89 -1.84 27.07
N GLY A 982 33.50 -1.88 25.79
CA GLY A 982 34.42 -1.98 24.65
C GLY A 982 34.61 -0.66 23.90
N SER A 983 35.32 -0.72 22.77
CA SER A 983 35.58 0.41 21.87
C SER A 983 34.84 0.34 20.54
N GLY A 984 33.87 -0.57 20.41
CA GLY A 984 33.07 -0.78 19.21
C GLY A 984 32.08 0.35 18.91
N LEU A 985 31.42 0.23 17.76
CA LEU A 985 30.39 1.16 17.30
C LEU A 985 29.00 0.52 17.42
N GLY A 986 28.06 1.22 18.05
CA GLY A 986 26.71 0.71 18.27
C GLY A 986 25.84 1.66 19.08
N GLY A 987 24.65 1.19 19.43
CA GLY A 987 23.69 1.92 20.25
C GLY A 987 22.75 0.96 20.98
N ARG A 988 21.96 1.51 21.91
CA ARG A 988 21.08 0.73 22.79
C ARG A 988 20.05 -0.09 22.02
N ASN A 989 19.50 0.46 20.93
CA ASN A 989 18.49 -0.21 20.11
C ASN A 989 19.10 -1.35 19.30
N GLN A 990 20.25 -1.10 18.65
CA GLN A 990 20.99 -2.12 17.91
C GLN A 990 21.43 -3.26 18.83
N GLU A 991 21.94 -2.94 20.01
CA GLU A 991 22.39 -3.91 21.00
C GLU A 991 21.23 -4.76 21.54
N MET A 992 20.07 -4.13 21.78
CA MET A 992 18.84 -4.83 22.19
C MET A 992 18.42 -5.89 21.16
N VAL A 993 18.46 -5.55 19.86
CA VAL A 993 18.11 -6.48 18.77
C VAL A 993 19.15 -7.60 18.63
N LEU A 994 20.44 -7.28 18.73
CA LEU A 994 21.51 -8.29 18.67
C LEU A 994 21.43 -9.26 19.84
N ALA A 995 21.21 -8.75 21.05
CA ALA A 995 21.02 -9.57 22.25
C ALA A 995 19.77 -10.47 22.14
N PHE A 996 18.71 -9.98 21.49
CA PHE A 996 17.46 -10.72 21.30
C PHE A 996 17.72 -11.93 20.40
N ALA A 997 18.39 -11.68 19.28
CA ALA A 997 18.76 -12.72 18.32
C ALA A 997 19.68 -13.79 18.94
N VAL A 998 20.70 -13.38 19.71
CA VAL A 998 21.59 -14.31 20.42
C VAL A 998 20.82 -15.16 21.44
N ALA A 999 19.92 -14.54 22.21
CA ALA A 999 19.12 -15.25 23.21
C ALA A 999 18.18 -16.28 22.57
N LEU A 1000 17.65 -16.04 21.37
CA LEU A 1000 16.80 -17.01 20.66
C LEU A 1000 17.56 -18.26 20.20
N GLN A 1001 18.88 -18.19 20.03
CA GLN A 1001 19.70 -19.32 19.56
C GLN A 1001 20.19 -20.25 20.67
N THR A 1002 20.13 -19.82 21.92
CA THR A 1002 20.58 -20.61 23.06
C THR A 1002 19.45 -21.53 23.55
N PRO A 1003 19.66 -22.86 23.63
CA PRO A 1003 18.67 -23.76 24.23
C PRO A 1003 18.48 -23.42 25.72
N PRO A 1004 17.29 -23.64 26.30
CA PRO A 1004 17.01 -23.27 27.67
C PRO A 1004 17.95 -24.01 28.61
N THR A 1005 18.86 -23.27 29.24
CA THR A 1005 19.61 -23.74 30.40
C THR A 1005 18.77 -23.44 31.63
N SER A 1006 18.43 -24.48 32.38
CA SER A 1006 17.86 -24.32 33.71
C SER A 1006 18.85 -23.58 34.60
N SER A 1007 18.39 -22.50 35.23
CA SER A 1007 19.02 -21.70 36.29
C SER A 1007 20.14 -20.72 35.91
N LEU A 1008 19.86 -19.43 36.10
CA LEU A 1008 20.84 -18.37 36.31
C LEU A 1008 21.59 -18.65 37.63
N GLN A 1009 22.83 -19.11 37.53
CA GLN A 1009 23.84 -18.89 38.57
C GLN A 1009 25.06 -18.21 37.94
N THR A 1010 25.50 -17.13 38.60
CA THR A 1010 26.71 -16.35 38.31
C THR A 1010 27.94 -17.25 38.10
N PRO A 1011 28.85 -16.96 37.16
CA PRO A 1011 29.98 -17.84 36.88
C PRO A 1011 31.07 -17.73 37.97
N PRO A 1012 31.65 -18.84 38.46
CA PRO A 1012 32.95 -18.81 39.10
C PRO A 1012 34.09 -18.89 38.07
N ILE A 1013 35.23 -18.34 38.50
CA ILE A 1013 36.53 -18.20 37.81
C ILE A 1013 37.07 -19.55 37.28
N PRO A 1014 37.75 -19.61 36.12
CA PRO A 1014 38.13 -20.88 35.50
C PRO A 1014 39.38 -21.50 36.12
N SER A 1015 39.32 -22.80 36.42
CA SER A 1015 40.49 -23.67 36.57
C SER A 1015 40.48 -24.75 35.50
N LEU A 1016 41.64 -24.92 34.85
CA LEU A 1016 41.95 -25.94 33.85
C LEU A 1016 41.54 -27.34 34.33
N GLN A 1017 40.83 -28.10 33.48
CA GLN A 1017 41.11 -29.51 33.20
C GLN A 1017 40.24 -30.00 32.02
N THR A 1018 40.88 -30.73 31.11
CA THR A 1018 40.30 -31.43 29.96
C THR A 1018 39.43 -32.62 30.40
N PRO A 1019 38.39 -32.98 29.62
CA PRO A 1019 37.97 -34.37 29.59
C PRO A 1019 37.68 -34.92 28.16
N PRO A 1020 37.51 -36.24 28.04
CA PRO A 1020 37.77 -36.99 26.82
C PRO A 1020 36.55 -37.20 25.93
N THR A 1021 36.85 -37.63 24.72
CA THR A 1021 35.96 -38.22 23.71
C THR A 1021 35.01 -39.27 24.28
N SER A 1022 33.69 -39.09 24.09
CA SER A 1022 32.76 -40.19 23.84
C SER A 1022 31.48 -39.69 23.17
N SER A 1023 31.17 -40.29 22.03
CA SER A 1023 29.99 -40.12 21.20
C SER A 1023 28.68 -40.51 21.91
N LEU A 1024 27.71 -39.60 21.95
CA LEU A 1024 26.30 -39.91 22.16
C LEU A 1024 25.49 -39.19 21.09
N GLN A 1025 24.85 -39.99 20.23
CA GLN A 1025 23.92 -39.56 19.20
C GLN A 1025 22.71 -38.87 19.84
N THR A 1026 22.47 -37.62 19.48
CA THR A 1026 21.19 -36.94 19.74
C THR A 1026 20.16 -37.39 18.70
N PRO A 1027 18.91 -37.70 19.09
CA PRO A 1027 17.88 -38.07 18.14
C PRO A 1027 17.47 -36.87 17.26
N PRO A 1028 16.95 -37.09 16.04
CA PRO A 1028 16.51 -36.01 15.17
C PRO A 1028 15.29 -35.31 15.79
N ILE A 1029 15.39 -34.00 15.98
CA ILE A 1029 14.25 -33.15 16.33
C ILE A 1029 13.35 -33.03 15.07
N PRO A 1030 12.02 -33.19 15.17
CA PRO A 1030 11.12 -33.11 14.03
C PRO A 1030 11.20 -31.75 13.33
N SER A 1031 11.15 -31.77 12.00
CA SER A 1031 11.14 -30.58 11.13
C SER A 1031 9.97 -29.65 11.48
N LEU A 1032 10.30 -28.50 12.07
CA LEU A 1032 9.37 -27.41 12.39
C LEU A 1032 8.94 -26.68 11.11
N SER A 1033 7.62 -26.54 10.88
CA SER A 1033 7.09 -25.40 10.12
C SER A 1033 7.13 -24.16 11.02
N PRO A 1034 7.95 -23.14 10.76
CA PRO A 1034 8.22 -22.13 11.79
C PRO A 1034 7.12 -21.07 11.85
N SER A 1035 6.57 -20.83 13.05
CA SER A 1035 5.98 -19.52 13.40
C SER A 1035 7.03 -18.44 13.12
N SER A 1036 6.78 -17.51 12.20
CA SER A 1036 7.74 -16.48 11.81
C SER A 1036 7.42 -15.14 12.47
N GLY A 1037 8.42 -14.36 12.82
CA GLY A 1037 8.28 -13.09 13.52
C GLY A 1037 9.46 -12.16 13.28
N VAL A 1038 9.29 -10.91 13.68
CA VAL A 1038 10.28 -9.84 13.56
C VAL A 1038 10.35 -9.04 14.84
N PHE A 1039 11.57 -8.71 15.24
CA PHE A 1039 11.82 -7.76 16.32
C PHE A 1039 12.56 -6.54 15.77
N ILE A 1040 11.99 -5.36 16.02
CA ILE A 1040 12.57 -4.05 15.70
C ILE A 1040 12.76 -3.28 17.00
N SER A 1041 13.91 -2.60 17.13
CA SER A 1041 14.10 -1.52 18.09
C SER A 1041 14.69 -0.33 17.34
N CYS A 1042 14.07 0.83 17.47
CA CYS A 1042 14.51 2.05 16.77
C CYS A 1042 14.24 3.32 17.59
N GLY A 1043 15.23 4.22 17.63
CA GLY A 1043 15.08 5.59 18.10
C GLY A 1043 14.22 6.41 17.14
N THR A 1044 13.27 7.16 17.67
CA THR A 1044 12.35 7.99 16.87
C THR A 1044 13.03 9.18 16.21
N ASP A 1045 14.21 9.59 16.68
CA ASP A 1045 15.04 10.62 16.07
C ASP A 1045 15.85 10.13 14.86
N GLY A 1046 15.80 8.82 14.61
CA GLY A 1046 16.51 8.16 13.51
C GLY A 1046 18.00 7.97 13.77
N GLN A 1047 18.45 8.13 15.03
CA GLN A 1047 19.81 7.87 15.47
C GLN A 1047 19.85 6.96 16.70
N ASP A 1048 20.79 6.03 16.71
CA ASP A 1048 21.05 5.13 17.84
C ASP A 1048 22.56 5.07 18.10
N GLY A 1049 22.96 5.61 19.26
CA GLY A 1049 24.37 5.85 19.56
C GLY A 1049 25.04 6.82 18.57
N PRO A 1050 26.38 6.80 18.46
CA PRO A 1050 27.11 7.63 17.50
C PRO A 1050 27.10 7.03 16.08
N THR A 1051 25.92 6.64 15.56
CA THR A 1051 25.78 5.96 14.27
C THR A 1051 24.81 6.67 13.33
N ASP A 1052 24.79 6.28 12.05
CA ASP A 1052 23.84 6.78 11.04
C ASP A 1052 22.53 5.96 10.99
N ALA A 1053 22.38 4.96 11.88
CA ALA A 1053 21.21 4.12 12.00
C ALA A 1053 20.37 4.54 13.20
N GLY A 1054 19.05 4.47 13.07
CA GLY A 1054 18.11 4.64 14.20
C GLY A 1054 17.97 3.37 15.04
N GLY A 1055 18.45 2.23 14.56
CA GLY A 1055 18.31 0.95 15.25
C GLY A 1055 18.58 -0.24 14.35
N ALA A 1056 17.97 -1.38 14.66
CA ALA A 1056 18.10 -2.61 13.89
C ALA A 1056 16.79 -3.43 13.88
N ALA A 1057 16.76 -4.45 13.01
CA ALA A 1057 15.70 -5.44 12.92
C ALA A 1057 16.28 -6.85 12.84
N VAL A 1058 15.55 -7.85 13.32
CA VAL A 1058 15.87 -9.27 13.11
C VAL A 1058 14.59 -10.11 12.94
N ARG A 1059 14.59 -11.02 11.96
CA ARG A 1059 13.54 -12.04 11.78
C ARG A 1059 13.87 -13.29 12.60
N PHE A 1060 12.84 -13.99 13.04
CA PHE A 1060 12.97 -15.25 13.76
C PHE A 1060 11.81 -16.22 13.46
N PRO A 1061 11.99 -17.55 13.63
CA PRO A 1061 13.24 -18.23 13.92
C PRO A 1061 14.19 -18.06 12.74
N SER A 1062 15.40 -17.57 13.02
CA SER A 1062 16.40 -17.34 12.00
C SER A 1062 16.85 -18.69 11.42
N ARG A 1063 17.42 -18.70 10.22
CA ARG A 1063 18.34 -19.79 9.88
C ARG A 1063 19.35 -19.90 11.02
N ARG A 1064 19.65 -21.13 11.47
CA ARG A 1064 20.65 -21.34 12.52
C ARG A 1064 21.92 -20.62 12.08
N TRP A 1065 22.33 -19.59 12.81
CA TRP A 1065 23.55 -18.86 12.46
C TRP A 1065 24.70 -19.85 12.42
N SER A 1066 25.61 -19.69 11.46
CA SER A 1066 26.86 -20.43 11.48
C SER A 1066 27.59 -20.21 12.81
N GLU A 1067 28.42 -21.16 13.24
CA GLU A 1067 29.23 -20.99 14.46
C GLU A 1067 30.07 -19.72 14.42
N SER A 1068 30.57 -19.34 13.23
CA SER A 1068 31.30 -18.09 13.02
C SER A 1068 30.44 -16.84 13.25
N THR A 1069 29.19 -16.83 12.77
CA THR A 1069 28.26 -15.70 12.96
C THR A 1069 27.79 -15.62 14.41
N THR A 1070 27.51 -16.75 15.05
CA THR A 1070 27.18 -16.82 16.48
C THR A 1070 28.32 -16.27 17.34
N ARG A 1071 29.56 -16.66 17.05
CA ARG A 1071 30.75 -16.14 17.73
C ARG A 1071 30.94 -14.64 17.48
N ALA A 1072 30.75 -14.19 16.25
CA ALA A 1072 30.84 -12.77 15.90
C ALA A 1072 29.79 -11.93 16.64
N ALA A 1073 28.57 -12.43 16.79
CA ALA A 1073 27.51 -11.75 17.55
C ALA A 1073 27.86 -11.60 19.03
N HIS A 1074 28.38 -12.65 19.67
CA HIS A 1074 28.81 -12.60 21.07
C HIS A 1074 29.98 -11.62 21.28
N LEU A 1075 30.97 -11.63 20.37
CA LEU A 1075 32.07 -10.68 20.41
C LEU A 1075 31.60 -9.24 20.21
N ALA A 1076 30.70 -9.01 19.25
CA ALA A 1076 30.12 -7.70 19.02
C ALA A 1076 29.35 -7.17 20.25
N LEU A 1077 28.62 -8.04 20.96
CA LEU A 1077 28.02 -7.64 22.25
C LEU A 1077 29.10 -7.32 23.30
N GLN A 1078 30.18 -8.09 23.43
CA GLN A 1078 31.23 -7.81 24.41
C GLN A 1078 31.95 -6.48 24.15
N GLU A 1079 32.18 -6.15 22.87
CA GLU A 1079 32.91 -4.95 22.45
C GLU A 1079 32.01 -3.73 22.20
N ASN A 1080 30.69 -3.83 22.42
CA ASN A 1080 29.69 -2.82 22.06
C ASN A 1080 29.73 -2.44 20.56
N ASP A 1081 29.94 -3.42 19.67
CA ASP A 1081 30.13 -3.26 18.23
C ASP A 1081 28.95 -3.76 17.37
N SER A 1082 27.72 -3.54 17.85
CA SER A 1082 26.50 -4.02 17.20
C SER A 1082 26.30 -3.45 15.78
N TYR A 1083 26.76 -2.22 15.53
CA TYR A 1083 26.62 -1.56 14.23
C TYR A 1083 27.37 -2.31 13.14
N ASN A 1084 28.65 -2.60 13.38
CA ASN A 1084 29.49 -3.29 12.42
C ASN A 1084 29.04 -4.74 12.20
N PHE A 1085 28.52 -5.39 13.25
CA PHE A 1085 27.89 -6.70 13.11
C PHE A 1085 26.74 -6.67 12.10
N PHE A 1086 25.74 -5.79 12.29
CA PHE A 1086 24.62 -5.71 11.36
C PHE A 1086 25.00 -5.16 9.98
N ALA A 1087 25.99 -4.28 9.90
CA ALA A 1087 26.50 -3.79 8.61
C ALA A 1087 27.15 -4.90 7.77
N LYS A 1088 27.86 -5.82 8.43
CA LYS A 1088 28.60 -6.91 7.77
C LYS A 1088 27.75 -8.17 7.56
N HIS A 1089 26.92 -8.52 8.54
CA HIS A 1089 26.18 -9.79 8.58
C HIS A 1089 24.67 -9.63 8.39
N GLY A 1090 24.14 -8.41 8.28
CA GLY A 1090 22.70 -8.17 8.13
C GLY A 1090 22.04 -8.99 7.02
N PRO A 1091 22.50 -8.90 5.76
CA PRO A 1091 21.91 -9.64 4.64
C PRO A 1091 21.85 -11.17 4.85
N ASP A 1092 22.79 -11.74 5.61
CA ASP A 1092 22.92 -13.19 5.87
C ASP A 1092 22.33 -13.64 7.22
N ALA A 1093 22.00 -12.70 8.13
CA ALA A 1093 21.55 -12.97 9.50
C ALA A 1093 20.03 -12.84 9.69
N ASP A 1094 19.26 -12.78 8.58
CA ASP A 1094 17.82 -12.52 8.56
C ASP A 1094 17.42 -11.18 9.23
N GLY A 1095 18.29 -10.16 9.21
CA GLY A 1095 18.10 -8.87 9.90
C GLY A 1095 18.96 -7.73 9.35
N GLY A 1096 18.94 -6.53 9.94
CA GLY A 1096 19.78 -5.44 9.46
C GLY A 1096 19.56 -4.09 10.13
N LEU A 1097 20.44 -3.13 9.81
CA LEU A 1097 20.33 -1.76 10.30
C LEU A 1097 19.06 -1.08 9.77
N ILE A 1098 18.44 -0.26 10.60
CA ILE A 1098 17.34 0.63 10.23
C ILE A 1098 17.91 2.03 10.10
N LYS A 1099 17.92 2.57 8.87
CA LYS A 1099 18.52 3.87 8.55
C LYS A 1099 17.44 4.81 7.98
N PRO A 1100 16.54 5.35 8.83
CA PRO A 1100 15.51 6.26 8.37
C PRO A 1100 16.08 7.65 8.02
N GLY A 1101 17.33 7.93 8.42
CA GLY A 1101 17.88 9.28 8.47
C GLY A 1101 17.30 10.06 9.66
N LEU A 1102 17.78 11.28 9.87
CA LEU A 1102 17.23 12.16 10.91
C LEU A 1102 15.78 12.50 10.60
N THR A 1103 14.88 12.10 11.50
CA THR A 1103 13.41 12.19 11.31
C THR A 1103 12.83 13.56 11.63
N GLY A 1104 13.57 14.41 12.35
CA GLY A 1104 13.12 15.73 12.79
C GLY A 1104 12.32 15.72 14.11
N THR A 1105 12.09 14.55 14.71
CA THR A 1105 11.40 14.38 16.00
C THR A 1105 12.29 13.65 17.01
N ASN A 1106 11.92 13.63 18.28
CA ASN A 1106 12.52 12.75 19.29
C ASN A 1106 11.55 12.56 20.45
N VAL A 1107 10.94 11.38 20.54
CA VAL A 1107 10.11 10.93 21.66
C VAL A 1107 10.60 9.58 22.19
N MET A 1108 11.93 9.42 22.29
CA MET A 1108 12.62 8.20 22.74
C MET A 1108 12.57 7.04 21.72
N ASP A 1109 12.59 5.79 22.18
CA ASP A 1109 12.67 4.59 21.35
C ASP A 1109 11.31 3.89 21.21
N LEU A 1110 11.16 3.13 20.11
CA LEU A 1110 10.05 2.23 19.83
C LEU A 1110 10.58 0.80 19.62
N GLN A 1111 9.99 -0.16 20.33
CA GLN A 1111 10.23 -1.59 20.20
C GLN A 1111 8.98 -2.28 19.67
N ILE A 1112 9.12 -3.08 18.61
CA ILE A 1112 8.02 -3.78 17.94
C ILE A 1112 8.40 -5.25 17.82
N LEU A 1113 7.61 -6.12 18.46
CA LEU A 1113 7.71 -7.57 18.33
C LEU A 1113 6.47 -8.10 17.62
N LEU A 1114 6.64 -8.47 16.35
CA LEU A 1114 5.58 -8.97 15.48
C LEU A 1114 5.74 -10.47 15.28
N MET A 1115 4.67 -11.24 15.39
CA MET A 1115 4.67 -12.69 15.14
C MET A 1115 3.43 -13.09 14.34
N ASN A 1116 3.65 -13.91 13.30
CA ASN A 1116 2.62 -14.47 12.43
C ASN A 1116 2.21 -15.84 12.93
#